data_AF-A0A1V3NUY9-F1
#
_entry.id   AF-A0A1V3NUY9-F1
#
_cell.length_a   1.000
_cell.length_b   1.000
_cell.length_c   1.000
_cell.angle_alpha   90.00
_cell.angle_beta   90.00
_cell.angle_gamma   90.00
#
_symmetry.space_group_name_H-M   'P 1'
#
loop_
_entity.id
_entity.type
_entity.pdbx_description
1 polymer ?
#
loop_
_entity_poly.entity_id
_entity_poly.type
_entity_poly.pdbx_seq_one_letter_code
_entity_poly.pdbx_strand_id
1 'polypeptide(L)'
;MTHEQQALATDADPVASNVIPLASFVEEFGEGLLEAVARQNPPVYDGNPDPFRDLIMAGLARDPFPSQRDAVQAIVKLLADANEPAAILNAEMGTGKTMMAITTAAVMHAEGARRFLVLSPPHLVYKWRREIQETVPGVRVWILNGPDTLSKLIALREMAGMPRSEEPEFFILGRVRMRMGFHWRPAVATRKRYLRSGDDATGDRPMRAIAAASCADCGHVLSDDDGQDISVSSFPDDRRRVCPECRAPLWTLMRPKTPLSKRELVTKALVQIPTIGPKAAERLLRVFGEQALEEMLSDNVYEFVNLMDQDGELYFTDRQAARIERRLGSLEFHFGQGGYQPTEFIKRYLPRGFFDLLIVDEGHEYKNEGSAQGQAMGVLANHVRKVLLLTGTLMGGYADDLFYLLWRIMPARMVEDGFRPNGRGTLGTAAMDFMRRHGILKDVYKESETDSHRTARGKRMTVRTSKAPGFGPKGIARYVLPFTVFLKLRDIGGDVLPAYGEHYVEVDMDLEQAERYAALSSVLTERLREALRTGDNTLLGVVLNALLAWPETCFRPEVVRHPHTRDTLATVDSLYGADQPTPKEQAVIDLCRKEKARGRRTLIYTTYTGTRDTTSRFRLLLEGSGLKVAVLKASVDTSRREDWILEQVDRGIDVLLTNPELVKTGLDLLEFPTIAFMQTGYNVYTLLQAARRSWRIGQKEAVEVHFFGYAGTAQTTCLSLMAQKIAVAQSTSGDMPETGLDALNQDGDSIEVELARRLVA
;
A
#
# COMPACT_ATOMS: atom_id res chain seq x y z
N MET A 1 9.22 -58.16 68.86
CA MET A 1 10.68 -58.06 69.04
C MET A 1 11.33 -58.32 67.70
N THR A 2 12.53 -57.75 67.47
CA THR A 2 13.41 -57.76 66.27
C THR A 2 13.01 -56.76 65.18
N HIS A 3 13.73 -55.63 65.07
CA HIS A 3 14.88 -55.42 64.15
C HIS A 3 14.41 -55.58 62.70
N GLU A 4 14.30 -54.55 61.86
CA GLU A 4 15.44 -53.85 61.24
C GLU A 4 15.06 -52.41 60.83
N GLN A 5 15.62 -51.43 61.55
CA GLN A 5 15.97 -50.13 61.00
C GLN A 5 17.49 -50.18 60.73
N GLN A 6 17.92 -50.34 59.47
CA GLN A 6 19.16 -49.79 58.93
C GLN A 6 19.38 -50.18 57.46
N ALA A 7 19.76 -49.18 56.67
CA ALA A 7 20.42 -49.22 55.36
C ALA A 7 19.57 -49.59 54.12
N LEU A 8 19.03 -48.54 53.48
CA LEU A 8 19.29 -48.29 52.05
C LEU A 8 19.23 -46.77 51.82
N ALA A 9 20.40 -46.14 51.96
CA ALA A 9 20.69 -44.91 51.28
C ALA A 9 20.65 -45.20 49.77
N THR A 10 19.74 -44.56 49.06
CA THR A 10 19.85 -44.36 47.62
C THR A 10 20.11 -42.88 47.40
N ASP A 11 21.31 -42.61 46.91
CA ASP A 11 21.86 -41.37 46.38
C ASP A 11 20.85 -40.21 46.22
N ALA A 12 21.03 -39.19 47.06
CA ALA A 12 20.59 -37.85 46.71
C ALA A 12 21.45 -37.40 45.53
N ASP A 13 20.85 -37.42 44.34
CA ASP A 13 21.44 -36.94 43.10
C ASP A 13 21.90 -35.48 43.31
N PRO A 14 23.21 -35.15 43.28
CA PRO A 14 23.70 -33.81 43.60
C PRO A 14 23.26 -32.75 42.57
N VAL A 15 22.63 -33.18 41.48
CA VAL A 15 22.12 -32.34 40.39
C VAL A 15 20.86 -31.56 40.78
N ALA A 16 20.09 -32.01 41.78
CA ALA A 16 18.85 -31.33 42.20
C ALA A 16 19.09 -29.97 42.91
N SER A 17 20.33 -29.68 43.34
CA SER A 17 20.68 -28.41 44.01
C SER A 17 20.95 -27.24 43.04
N ASN A 18 21.02 -27.50 41.73
CA ASN A 18 21.36 -26.49 40.71
C ASN A 18 20.20 -26.18 39.74
N VAL A 19 18.99 -26.64 40.02
CA VAL A 19 17.83 -26.39 39.14
C VAL A 19 17.03 -25.22 39.71
N ILE A 20 17.32 -24.02 39.21
CA ILE A 20 16.52 -22.82 39.48
C ILE A 20 15.35 -22.78 38.49
N PRO A 21 14.09 -22.68 38.94
CA PRO A 21 12.95 -22.44 38.05
C PRO A 21 13.17 -21.17 37.22
N LEU A 22 12.82 -21.20 35.93
CA LEU A 22 13.08 -20.07 35.02
C LEU A 22 12.50 -18.74 35.54
N ALA A 23 11.32 -18.76 36.15
CA ALA A 23 10.71 -17.57 36.73
C ALA A 23 11.59 -16.98 37.85
N SER A 24 12.04 -17.82 38.79
CA SER A 24 12.92 -17.40 39.89
C SER A 24 14.31 -16.97 39.39
N PHE A 25 14.83 -17.61 38.33
CA PHE A 25 16.08 -17.19 37.69
C PHE A 25 15.94 -15.81 37.02
N VAL A 26 14.82 -15.53 36.35
CA VAL A 26 14.56 -14.22 35.73
C VAL A 26 14.32 -13.15 36.79
N GLU A 27 13.66 -13.47 37.91
CA GLU A 27 13.51 -12.54 39.03
C GLU A 27 14.86 -12.23 39.70
N GLU A 28 15.69 -13.24 39.92
CA GLU A 28 16.97 -13.10 40.65
C GLU A 28 18.08 -12.47 39.79
N PHE A 29 18.16 -12.82 38.50
CA PHE A 29 19.23 -12.37 37.59
C PHE A 29 18.74 -11.42 36.49
N GLY A 30 17.46 -11.07 36.46
CA GLY A 30 16.84 -10.29 35.39
C GLY A 30 17.48 -8.93 35.17
N GLU A 31 17.75 -8.17 36.22
CA GLU A 31 18.41 -6.86 36.11
C GLU A 31 19.82 -6.99 35.50
N GLY A 32 20.62 -7.94 35.99
CA GLY A 32 21.96 -8.19 35.46
C GLY A 32 21.95 -8.67 34.01
N LEU A 33 20.97 -9.49 33.63
CA LEU A 33 20.75 -9.92 32.25
C LEU A 33 20.33 -8.76 31.35
N LEU A 34 19.42 -7.90 31.81
CA LEU A 34 18.98 -6.71 31.07
C LEU A 34 20.15 -5.74 30.88
N GLU A 35 20.97 -5.51 31.90
CA GLU A 35 22.15 -4.66 31.79
C GLU A 35 23.18 -5.24 30.81
N ALA A 36 23.41 -6.56 30.86
CA ALA A 36 24.28 -7.24 29.90
C ALA A 36 23.74 -7.14 28.47
N VAL A 37 22.43 -7.29 28.27
CA VAL A 37 21.78 -7.13 26.96
C VAL A 37 21.89 -5.70 26.46
N ALA A 38 21.65 -4.70 27.31
CA ALA A 38 21.78 -3.29 26.97
C ALA A 38 23.23 -2.91 26.61
N ARG A 39 24.20 -3.46 27.33
CA ARG A 39 25.63 -3.27 27.04
C ARG A 39 26.07 -3.91 25.72
N GLN A 40 25.49 -5.06 25.38
CA GLN A 40 25.75 -5.74 24.10
C GLN A 40 25.02 -5.08 22.92
N ASN A 41 23.95 -4.35 23.19
CA ASN A 41 23.11 -3.70 22.19
C ASN A 41 22.86 -2.23 22.56
N PRO A 42 23.92 -1.39 22.52
CA PRO A 42 23.78 0.02 22.88
C PRO A 42 22.78 0.71 21.93
N PRO A 43 21.92 1.60 22.43
CA PRO A 43 20.98 2.33 21.59
C PRO A 43 21.74 3.24 20.62
N VAL A 44 21.28 3.31 19.38
CA VAL A 44 21.88 4.20 18.35
C VAL A 44 21.67 5.66 18.75
N TYR A 45 20.51 5.99 19.31
CA TYR A 45 20.16 7.30 19.84
C TYR A 45 19.77 7.17 21.31
N ASP A 46 20.42 7.97 22.15
CA ASP A 46 20.34 7.97 23.61
C ASP A 46 19.41 9.05 24.17
N GLY A 47 18.67 9.75 23.29
CA GLY A 47 17.80 10.87 23.68
C GLY A 47 18.52 12.21 23.81
N ASN A 48 19.82 12.27 23.47
CA ASN A 48 20.58 13.52 23.44
C ASN A 48 20.65 14.06 22.00
N PRO A 49 19.87 15.10 21.66
CA PRO A 49 19.81 15.61 20.29
C PRO A 49 21.11 16.31 19.90
N ASP A 50 21.46 16.21 18.60
CA ASP A 50 22.53 17.01 18.04
C ASP A 50 22.06 18.47 17.87
N PRO A 51 22.73 19.47 18.48
CA PRO A 51 22.30 20.86 18.43
C PRO A 51 22.31 21.49 17.02
N PHE A 52 23.21 21.03 16.15
CA PHE A 52 23.28 21.50 14.77
C PHE A 52 22.06 20.99 13.99
N ARG A 53 21.71 19.71 14.13
CA ARG A 53 20.52 19.14 13.49
C ARG A 53 19.24 19.79 14.01
N ASP A 54 19.16 20.11 15.30
CA ASP A 54 18.03 20.83 15.89
C ASP A 54 17.86 22.24 15.31
N LEU A 55 18.97 22.94 15.05
CA LEU A 55 18.95 24.25 14.41
C LEU A 55 18.41 24.16 12.97
N ILE A 56 18.80 23.13 12.22
CA ILE A 56 18.28 22.87 10.87
C ILE A 56 16.77 22.62 10.91
N MET A 57 16.30 21.79 11.85
CA MET A 57 14.87 21.51 12.01
C MET A 57 14.08 22.75 12.42
N ALA A 58 14.63 23.60 13.29
CA ALA A 58 14.03 24.87 13.68
C ALA A 58 13.98 25.91 12.54
N GLY A 59 14.85 25.78 11.53
CA GLY A 59 14.86 26.64 10.34
C GLY A 59 13.83 26.26 9.27
N LEU A 60 13.08 25.17 9.45
CA LEU A 60 12.02 24.77 8.52
C LEU A 60 10.80 25.68 8.64
N ALA A 61 10.04 25.82 7.56
CA ALA A 61 8.82 26.64 7.56
C ALA A 61 7.71 26.01 8.42
N ARG A 62 7.75 24.69 8.60
CA ARG A 62 6.89 23.94 9.52
C ARG A 62 7.76 23.29 10.58
N ASP A 63 7.42 23.52 11.85
CA ASP A 63 8.18 22.97 12.97
C ASP A 63 7.70 21.55 13.32
N PRO A 64 8.58 20.52 13.29
CA PRO A 64 8.25 19.20 13.81
C PRO A 64 8.07 19.21 15.34
N PHE A 65 7.13 18.41 15.84
CA PHE A 65 6.92 18.22 17.28
C PHE A 65 8.17 17.62 17.96
N PRO A 66 8.37 17.80 19.28
CA PRO A 66 9.54 17.29 19.99
C PRO A 66 9.84 15.80 19.74
N SER A 67 8.84 14.92 19.84
CA SER A 67 9.05 13.49 19.58
C SER A 67 9.28 13.16 18.10
N GLN A 68 8.82 14.02 17.18
CA GLN A 68 9.18 13.91 15.76
C GLN A 68 10.65 14.34 15.54
N ARG A 69 11.13 15.35 16.26
CA ARG A 69 12.54 15.77 16.23
C ARG A 69 13.45 14.65 16.72
N ASP A 70 13.11 14.01 17.84
CA ASP A 70 13.84 12.85 18.37
C ASP A 70 13.88 11.68 17.37
N ALA A 71 12.75 11.39 16.72
CA ALA A 71 12.69 10.37 15.69
C ALA A 71 13.60 10.70 14.49
N VAL A 72 13.63 11.96 14.06
CA VAL A 72 14.53 12.43 12.99
C VAL A 72 15.99 12.35 13.41
N GLN A 73 16.34 12.76 14.62
CA GLN A 73 17.70 12.64 15.17
C GLN A 73 18.17 11.18 15.15
N ALA A 74 17.34 10.26 15.61
CA ALA A 74 17.65 8.83 15.60
C ALA A 74 17.85 8.26 14.18
N ILE A 75 16.98 8.64 13.24
CA ILE A 75 17.09 8.22 11.83
C ILE A 75 18.37 8.75 11.20
N VAL A 76 18.68 10.05 11.39
CA VAL A 76 19.87 10.66 10.78
C VAL A 76 21.14 10.08 11.41
N LYS A 77 21.17 9.86 12.73
CA LYS A 77 22.30 9.19 13.40
C LYS A 77 22.55 7.80 12.86
N LEU A 78 21.49 7.04 12.56
CA LEU A 78 21.61 5.72 11.93
C LEU A 78 22.15 5.80 10.48
N LEU A 79 21.62 6.71 9.67
CA LEU A 79 21.95 6.79 8.24
C LEU A 79 23.30 7.49 7.96
N ALA A 80 23.60 8.56 8.69
CA ALA A 80 24.79 9.40 8.50
C ALA A 80 25.96 8.96 9.41
N ASP A 81 25.73 8.82 10.72
CA ASP A 81 26.82 8.59 11.68
C ASP A 81 27.23 7.12 11.75
N ALA A 82 26.25 6.22 11.94
CA ALA A 82 26.47 4.77 11.90
C ALA A 82 26.64 4.24 10.47
N ASN A 83 26.37 5.08 9.47
CA ASN A 83 26.51 4.78 8.05
C ASN A 83 25.72 3.52 7.61
N GLU A 84 24.59 3.23 8.24
CA GLU A 84 23.74 2.10 7.85
C GLU A 84 23.08 2.36 6.48
N PRO A 85 22.85 1.32 5.66
CA PRO A 85 22.25 1.48 4.34
C PRO A 85 20.78 1.89 4.39
N ALA A 86 20.07 1.56 5.49
CA ALA A 86 18.65 1.87 5.62
C ALA A 86 18.22 2.14 7.06
N ALA A 87 17.13 2.90 7.17
CA ALA A 87 16.38 3.17 8.40
C ALA A 87 14.90 2.93 8.15
N ILE A 88 14.18 2.50 9.19
CA ILE A 88 12.74 2.22 9.16
C ILE A 88 12.05 3.15 10.15
N LEU A 89 11.10 3.94 9.69
CA LEU A 89 10.17 4.67 10.55
C LEU A 89 8.86 3.88 10.62
N ASN A 90 8.69 3.14 11.72
CA ASN A 90 7.45 2.45 12.03
C ASN A 90 6.61 3.34 12.95
N ALA A 91 5.79 4.19 12.36
CA ALA A 91 5.03 5.17 13.11
C ALA A 91 3.53 5.03 12.83
N GLU A 92 2.72 5.14 13.89
CA GLU A 92 1.27 5.05 13.78
C GLU A 92 0.71 6.04 12.76
N MET A 93 -0.46 5.73 12.23
CA MET A 93 -1.16 6.66 11.36
C MET A 93 -1.47 7.96 12.12
N GLY A 94 -1.20 9.11 11.47
CA GLY A 94 -1.45 10.42 12.05
C GLY A 94 -0.26 11.05 12.75
N THR A 95 0.81 10.30 12.99
CA THR A 95 2.02 10.80 13.67
C THR A 95 2.88 11.77 12.86
N GLY A 96 2.56 12.02 11.60
CA GLY A 96 3.37 12.91 10.74
C GLY A 96 4.57 12.22 10.06
N LYS A 97 4.43 10.97 9.61
CA LYS A 97 5.47 10.25 8.81
C LYS A 97 6.03 11.08 7.66
N THR A 98 5.17 11.73 6.89
CA THR A 98 5.57 12.61 5.78
C THR A 98 6.46 13.75 6.29
N MET A 99 6.02 14.44 7.35
CA MET A 99 6.77 15.52 7.99
C MET A 99 8.15 15.05 8.47
N MET A 100 8.22 13.92 9.19
CA MET A 100 9.49 13.36 9.66
C MET A 100 10.42 12.96 8.50
N ALA A 101 9.88 12.42 7.42
CA ALA A 101 10.68 12.04 6.25
C ALA A 101 11.24 13.26 5.49
N ILE A 102 10.43 14.31 5.32
CA ILE A 102 10.87 15.58 4.73
C ILE A 102 11.93 16.23 5.61
N THR A 103 11.72 16.24 6.92
CA THR A 103 12.66 16.80 7.90
C THR A 103 13.96 16.01 7.90
N THR A 104 13.91 14.67 7.85
CA THR A 104 15.10 13.81 7.70
C THR A 104 15.89 14.19 6.45
N ALA A 105 15.22 14.37 5.30
CA ALA A 105 15.88 14.79 4.08
C ALA A 105 16.51 16.18 4.20
N ALA A 106 15.85 17.13 4.85
CA ALA A 106 16.40 18.46 5.11
C ALA A 106 17.64 18.43 6.02
N VAL A 107 17.64 17.61 7.07
CA VAL A 107 18.82 17.41 7.92
C VAL A 107 19.94 16.71 7.14
N MET A 108 19.64 15.65 6.40
CA MET A 108 20.63 15.00 5.53
C MET A 108 21.19 15.94 4.46
N HIS A 109 20.43 16.95 4.03
CA HIS A 109 20.92 17.97 3.11
C HIS A 109 22.05 18.81 3.72
N ALA A 110 21.90 19.18 5.00
CA ALA A 110 22.95 19.86 5.76
C ALA A 110 24.19 18.96 5.95
N GLU A 111 24.02 17.64 5.98
CA GLU A 111 25.10 16.63 5.99
C GLU A 111 25.68 16.34 4.59
N GLY A 112 25.27 17.08 3.55
CA GLY A 112 25.83 17.00 2.20
C GLY A 112 25.03 16.18 1.17
N ALA A 113 23.88 15.62 1.54
CA ALA A 113 22.94 15.04 0.57
C ALA A 113 22.31 16.15 -0.29
N ARG A 114 21.93 15.84 -1.54
CA ARG A 114 21.36 16.83 -2.47
C ARG A 114 20.07 16.34 -3.14
N ARG A 115 20.01 15.04 -3.47
CA ARG A 115 18.92 14.48 -4.30
C ARG A 115 18.14 13.40 -3.55
N PHE A 116 16.86 13.65 -3.36
CA PHE A 116 15.94 12.82 -2.57
C PHE A 116 14.87 12.21 -3.48
N LEU A 117 14.80 10.88 -3.58
CA LEU A 117 13.80 10.17 -4.37
C LEU A 117 12.68 9.66 -3.44
N VAL A 118 11.44 10.07 -3.68
CA VAL A 118 10.26 9.65 -2.94
C VAL A 118 9.45 8.66 -3.77
N LEU A 119 9.17 7.49 -3.20
CA LEU A 119 8.20 6.53 -3.71
C LEU A 119 6.93 6.62 -2.90
N SER A 120 5.82 6.94 -3.55
CA SER A 120 4.53 7.08 -2.85
C SER A 120 3.38 6.41 -3.61
N PRO A 121 2.26 6.10 -2.93
CA PRO A 121 1.02 5.76 -3.60
C PRO A 121 0.64 6.81 -4.67
N PRO A 122 0.06 6.43 -5.82
CA PRO A 122 -0.12 7.36 -6.94
C PRO A 122 -0.98 8.59 -6.62
N HIS A 123 -1.91 8.43 -5.68
CA HIS A 123 -2.81 9.49 -5.23
C HIS A 123 -2.16 10.43 -4.20
N LEU A 124 -0.99 10.07 -3.66
CA LEU A 124 -0.24 10.88 -2.70
C LEU A 124 0.87 11.72 -3.34
N VAL A 125 1.14 11.54 -4.63
CA VAL A 125 2.26 12.23 -5.33
C VAL A 125 2.17 13.76 -5.19
N TYR A 126 0.99 14.34 -5.40
CA TYR A 126 0.80 15.79 -5.29
C TYR A 126 0.71 16.28 -3.85
N LYS A 127 0.21 15.44 -2.93
CA LYS A 127 0.25 15.73 -1.49
C LYS A 127 1.69 15.83 -1.00
N TRP A 128 2.54 14.86 -1.34
CA TRP A 128 3.97 14.90 -1.04
C TRP A 128 4.64 16.17 -1.55
N ARG A 129 4.35 16.58 -2.80
CA ARG A 129 4.87 17.84 -3.34
C ARG A 129 4.46 19.03 -2.49
N ARG A 130 3.16 19.16 -2.20
CA ARG A 130 2.62 20.26 -1.38
C ARG A 130 3.32 20.31 -0.03
N GLU A 131 3.37 19.17 0.67
CA GLU A 131 4.01 19.08 1.99
C GLU A 131 5.51 19.42 1.93
N ILE A 132 6.25 19.01 0.89
CA ILE A 132 7.66 19.36 0.71
C ILE A 132 7.82 20.87 0.52
N GLN A 133 7.03 21.49 -0.36
CA GLN A 133 7.11 22.92 -0.67
C GLN A 133 6.69 23.80 0.51
N GLU A 134 5.72 23.35 1.30
CA GLU A 134 5.28 24.05 2.52
C GLU A 134 6.27 23.91 3.69
N THR A 135 7.13 22.90 3.68
CA THR A 135 8.04 22.60 4.80
C THR A 135 9.45 23.12 4.58
N VAL A 136 10.00 22.94 3.37
CA VAL A 136 11.41 23.24 3.05
C VAL A 136 11.48 24.47 2.14
N PRO A 137 12.01 25.61 2.62
CA PRO A 137 12.21 26.80 1.79
C PRO A 137 13.19 26.54 0.63
N GLY A 138 12.93 27.13 -0.55
CA GLY A 138 13.85 27.06 -1.71
C GLY A 138 13.99 25.66 -2.33
N VAL A 139 13.10 24.72 -2.00
CA VAL A 139 13.17 23.34 -2.50
C VAL A 139 12.73 23.23 -3.96
N ARG A 140 13.44 22.40 -4.74
CA ARG A 140 13.03 22.04 -6.10
C ARG A 140 12.37 20.67 -6.11
N VAL A 141 11.14 20.58 -6.61
CA VAL A 141 10.36 19.34 -6.61
C VAL A 141 10.02 18.92 -8.04
N TRP A 142 10.37 17.67 -8.39
CA TRP A 142 10.15 17.07 -9.69
C TRP A 142 9.14 15.93 -9.59
N ILE A 143 8.07 15.98 -10.37
CA ILE A 143 7.11 14.88 -10.48
C ILE A 143 7.51 13.95 -11.63
N LEU A 144 7.84 12.69 -11.30
CA LEU A 144 8.20 11.63 -12.25
C LEU A 144 7.04 10.65 -12.49
N ASN A 145 5.81 11.16 -12.49
CA ASN A 145 4.58 10.34 -12.59
C ASN A 145 3.76 10.62 -13.86
N GLY A 146 4.02 11.75 -14.53
CA GLY A 146 3.28 12.23 -15.70
C GLY A 146 3.64 11.55 -17.03
N PRO A 147 2.96 11.90 -18.13
CA PRO A 147 3.31 11.45 -19.47
C PRO A 147 4.63 12.05 -20.01
N ASP A 148 5.08 13.16 -19.45
CA ASP A 148 6.36 13.86 -19.67
C ASP A 148 7.57 13.21 -18.95
N THR A 149 7.34 12.16 -18.14
CA THR A 149 8.37 11.55 -17.29
C THR A 149 9.66 11.20 -18.06
N LEU A 150 9.54 10.72 -19.30
CA LEU A 150 10.73 10.39 -20.12
C LEU A 150 11.57 11.64 -20.43
N SER A 151 10.93 12.75 -20.80
CA SER A 151 11.63 14.02 -21.07
C SER A 151 12.35 14.51 -19.81
N LYS A 152 11.68 14.47 -18.65
CA LYS A 152 12.29 14.78 -17.35
C LYS A 152 13.49 13.88 -17.04
N LEU A 153 13.38 12.57 -17.28
CA LEU A 153 14.48 11.62 -17.07
C LEU A 153 15.67 11.85 -18.01
N ILE A 154 15.43 12.25 -19.27
CA ILE A 154 16.50 12.61 -20.21
C ILE A 154 17.22 13.87 -19.72
N ALA A 155 16.49 14.90 -19.30
CA ALA A 155 17.09 16.10 -18.70
C ALA A 155 17.95 15.75 -17.48
N LEU A 156 17.47 14.85 -16.60
CA LEU A 156 18.25 14.38 -15.44
C LEU A 156 19.53 13.63 -15.83
N ARG A 157 19.51 12.89 -16.93
CA ARG A 157 20.70 12.22 -17.46
C ARG A 157 21.72 13.23 -17.95
N GLU A 158 21.28 14.29 -18.64
CA GLU A 158 22.15 15.37 -19.11
C GLU A 158 22.76 16.14 -17.92
N MET A 159 21.96 16.38 -16.88
CA MET A 159 22.41 16.99 -15.63
C MET A 159 23.35 16.10 -14.80
N ALA A 160 23.46 14.80 -15.09
CA ALA A 160 24.34 13.91 -14.33
C ALA A 160 25.83 14.27 -14.45
N GLY A 161 26.22 15.00 -15.52
CA GLY A 161 27.56 15.53 -15.73
C GLY A 161 27.77 16.97 -15.23
N MET A 162 26.75 17.61 -14.65
CA MET A 162 26.81 18.99 -14.18
C MET A 162 27.01 19.06 -12.66
N PRO A 163 27.52 20.19 -12.11
CA PRO A 163 27.56 20.43 -10.67
C PRO A 163 26.17 20.22 -10.05
N ARG A 164 26.13 19.59 -8.88
CA ARG A 164 24.89 19.44 -8.12
C ARG A 164 24.42 20.82 -7.66
N SER A 165 23.12 21.04 -7.64
CA SER A 165 22.59 22.28 -7.07
C SER A 165 22.86 22.35 -5.59
N GLU A 166 22.98 23.58 -5.08
CA GLU A 166 23.02 23.85 -3.64
C GLU A 166 21.65 23.71 -2.99
N GLU A 167 20.57 23.86 -3.75
CA GLU A 167 19.21 23.66 -3.25
C GLU A 167 18.84 22.16 -3.19
N PRO A 168 18.06 21.74 -2.17
CA PRO A 168 17.58 20.37 -2.09
C PRO A 168 16.64 20.03 -3.26
N GLU A 169 16.87 18.89 -3.90
CA GLU A 169 16.08 18.39 -5.03
C GLU A 169 15.27 17.15 -4.63
N PHE A 170 13.94 17.24 -4.66
CA PHE A 170 13.05 16.11 -4.43
C PHE A 170 12.47 15.60 -5.75
N PHE A 171 12.42 14.28 -5.89
CA PHE A 171 11.88 13.58 -7.06
C PHE A 171 10.79 12.63 -6.59
N ILE A 172 9.56 12.80 -7.07
CA ILE A 172 8.41 12.02 -6.57
C ILE A 172 7.92 11.08 -7.67
N LEU A 173 7.93 9.77 -7.37
CA LEU A 173 7.54 8.70 -8.28
C LEU A 173 6.40 7.88 -7.68
N GLY A 174 5.30 7.75 -8.41
CA GLY A 174 4.18 6.91 -8.01
C GLY A 174 4.48 5.42 -8.16
N ARG A 175 4.23 4.61 -7.13
CA ARG A 175 4.57 3.17 -7.09
C ARG A 175 4.02 2.34 -8.25
N VAL A 176 2.85 2.69 -8.80
CA VAL A 176 2.23 1.93 -9.91
C VAL A 176 3.03 2.05 -11.22
N ARG A 177 3.83 3.11 -11.35
CA ARG A 177 4.75 3.33 -12.47
C ARG A 177 6.04 2.55 -12.34
N MET A 178 6.33 2.01 -11.15
CA MET A 178 7.46 1.13 -10.92
C MET A 178 7.15 -0.25 -11.49
N ARG A 179 7.75 -0.54 -12.62
CA ARG A 179 7.72 -1.85 -13.26
C ARG A 179 9.12 -2.14 -13.77
N MET A 180 9.38 -3.44 -13.97
CA MET A 180 10.58 -3.92 -14.64
C MET A 180 10.19 -4.32 -16.07
N GLY A 181 10.98 -3.86 -17.05
CA GLY A 181 10.77 -4.16 -18.47
C GLY A 181 10.46 -2.93 -19.33
N PHE A 182 10.28 -3.14 -20.63
CA PHE A 182 9.86 -2.09 -21.56
C PHE A 182 9.40 -2.76 -22.83
N HIS A 183 8.51 -2.08 -23.54
CA HIS A 183 8.23 -2.44 -24.91
C HIS A 183 9.43 -2.05 -25.76
N TRP A 184 9.89 -2.98 -26.60
CA TRP A 184 10.97 -2.76 -27.53
C TRP A 184 10.55 -3.31 -28.89
N ARG A 185 11.18 -2.80 -29.94
CA ARG A 185 11.08 -3.32 -31.30
C ARG A 185 12.48 -3.51 -31.88
N PRO A 186 12.67 -4.39 -32.87
CA PRO A 186 13.88 -4.41 -33.68
C PRO A 186 14.23 -3.02 -34.22
N ALA A 187 15.52 -2.68 -34.20
CA ALA A 187 16.07 -1.44 -34.72
C ALA A 187 17.23 -1.78 -35.64
N VAL A 188 16.86 -2.14 -36.87
CA VAL A 188 17.79 -2.52 -37.94
C VAL A 188 17.60 -1.59 -39.12
N ALA A 189 18.68 -1.19 -39.76
CA ALA A 189 18.66 -0.41 -40.98
C ALA A 189 18.49 -1.34 -42.19
N THR A 190 17.87 -0.83 -43.26
CA THR A 190 17.78 -1.57 -44.53
C THR A 190 18.98 -1.23 -45.42
N ARG A 191 19.73 -2.24 -45.87
CA ARG A 191 20.81 -2.11 -46.86
C ARG A 191 20.45 -2.93 -48.09
N LYS A 192 20.63 -2.35 -49.29
CA LYS A 192 20.50 -3.09 -50.55
C LYS A 192 21.81 -3.84 -50.80
N ARG A 193 21.72 -5.16 -51.00
CA ARG A 193 22.83 -6.02 -51.43
C ARG A 193 22.51 -6.63 -52.78
N TYR A 194 23.50 -6.68 -53.66
CA TYR A 194 23.35 -7.29 -54.98
C TYR A 194 23.96 -8.67 -54.96
N LEU A 195 23.13 -9.71 -55.08
CA LEU A 195 23.57 -11.10 -55.14
C LEU A 195 23.63 -11.56 -56.60
N ARG A 196 24.68 -12.29 -56.94
CA ARG A 196 24.80 -12.99 -58.22
C ARG A 196 24.07 -14.32 -58.06
N SER A 197 23.02 -14.55 -58.86
CA SER A 197 22.38 -15.87 -58.90
C SER A 197 23.34 -16.89 -59.51
N GLY A 198 23.43 -18.08 -58.91
CA GLY A 198 24.26 -19.18 -59.40
C GLY A 198 23.69 -19.82 -60.66
N ASP A 199 24.60 -20.11 -61.60
CA ASP A 199 24.51 -20.93 -62.82
C ASP A 199 23.21 -20.92 -63.63
N ASP A 200 23.11 -19.95 -64.56
CA ASP A 200 22.38 -20.11 -65.83
C ASP A 200 23.39 -20.08 -66.99
N ALA A 201 23.34 -21.10 -67.85
CA ALA A 201 24.28 -21.35 -68.95
C ALA A 201 24.15 -20.37 -70.15
N THR A 202 23.46 -19.24 -69.98
CA THR A 202 23.07 -18.34 -71.06
C THR A 202 23.52 -16.89 -70.83
N GLY A 203 24.69 -16.68 -70.23
CA GLY A 203 25.51 -15.46 -70.43
C GLY A 203 24.94 -14.09 -70.00
N ASP A 204 23.66 -13.98 -69.64
CA ASP A 204 23.00 -12.74 -69.25
C ASP A 204 22.67 -12.84 -67.76
N ARG A 205 23.34 -12.03 -66.93
CA ARG A 205 23.36 -12.19 -65.46
C ARG A 205 22.46 -11.13 -64.79
N PRO A 206 21.19 -11.41 -64.47
CA PRO A 206 20.39 -10.47 -63.70
C PRO A 206 20.92 -10.36 -62.27
N MET A 207 21.36 -9.16 -61.89
CA MET A 207 21.80 -8.86 -60.53
C MET A 207 20.56 -8.66 -59.66
N ARG A 208 20.29 -9.58 -58.73
CA ARG A 208 19.12 -9.45 -57.84
C ARG A 208 19.49 -8.62 -56.63
N ALA A 209 18.84 -7.46 -56.48
CA ALA A 209 18.95 -6.63 -55.29
C ALA A 209 18.06 -7.21 -54.17
N ILE A 210 18.65 -7.51 -53.02
CA ILE A 210 17.95 -7.95 -51.81
C ILE A 210 18.09 -6.86 -50.74
N ALA A 211 16.98 -6.55 -50.07
CA ALA A 211 16.94 -5.61 -48.95
C ALA A 211 17.22 -6.36 -47.64
N ALA A 212 18.48 -6.34 -47.21
CA ALA A 212 18.93 -7.02 -46.00
C ALA A 212 18.86 -6.08 -44.78
N ALA A 213 18.57 -6.67 -43.62
CA ALA A 213 18.70 -6.02 -42.32
C ALA A 213 20.18 -5.80 -41.99
N SER A 214 20.47 -4.64 -41.40
CA SER A 214 21.84 -4.25 -41.06
C SER A 214 21.87 -3.46 -39.76
N CYS A 215 23.03 -3.43 -39.11
CA CYS A 215 23.26 -2.59 -37.95
C CYS A 215 23.15 -1.11 -38.34
N ALA A 216 22.37 -0.33 -37.58
CA ALA A 216 22.21 1.10 -37.80
C ALA A 216 23.50 1.90 -37.53
N ASP A 217 24.36 1.41 -36.62
CA ASP A 217 25.56 2.11 -36.17
C ASP A 217 26.78 1.81 -37.06
N CYS A 218 27.11 0.54 -37.28
CA CYS A 218 28.30 0.15 -38.07
C CYS A 218 27.99 -0.30 -39.51
N GLY A 219 26.71 -0.50 -39.86
CA GLY A 219 26.31 -0.95 -41.20
C GLY A 219 26.48 -2.44 -41.49
N HIS A 220 26.93 -3.24 -40.52
CA HIS A 220 27.08 -4.70 -40.65
C HIS A 220 25.78 -5.37 -41.12
N VAL A 221 25.83 -6.20 -42.15
CA VAL A 221 24.67 -6.97 -42.63
C VAL A 221 24.41 -8.15 -41.69
N LEU A 222 23.16 -8.35 -41.32
CA LEU A 222 22.76 -9.34 -40.32
C LEU A 222 22.34 -10.63 -41.02
N SER A 223 22.93 -11.75 -40.60
CA SER A 223 22.64 -13.08 -41.12
C SER A 223 22.03 -13.98 -40.04
N ASP A 224 21.27 -14.99 -40.46
CA ASP A 224 20.72 -16.03 -39.58
C ASP A 224 21.78 -17.07 -39.19
N ASP A 225 21.36 -18.07 -38.40
CA ASP A 225 22.25 -19.12 -37.89
C ASP A 225 22.82 -20.01 -39.02
N ASP A 226 22.19 -19.99 -40.21
CA ASP A 226 22.62 -20.68 -41.44
C ASP A 226 23.47 -19.77 -42.36
N GLY A 227 23.79 -18.54 -41.93
CA GLY A 227 24.61 -17.58 -42.66
C GLY A 227 23.89 -16.86 -43.82
N GLN A 228 22.55 -16.94 -43.90
CA GLN A 228 21.76 -16.24 -44.91
C GLN A 228 21.36 -14.84 -44.44
N ASP A 229 21.37 -13.87 -45.36
CA ASP A 229 21.01 -12.48 -45.05
C ASP A 229 19.54 -12.37 -44.60
N ILE A 230 19.31 -11.80 -43.42
CA ILE A 230 17.96 -11.63 -42.85
C ILE A 230 17.30 -10.39 -43.47
N SER A 231 16.03 -10.47 -43.86
CA SER A 231 15.25 -9.30 -44.28
C SER A 231 14.72 -8.51 -43.08
N VAL A 232 14.48 -7.20 -43.21
CA VAL A 232 13.95 -6.39 -42.09
C VAL A 232 12.59 -6.89 -41.60
N SER A 233 11.72 -7.37 -42.49
CA SER A 233 10.41 -7.94 -42.16
C SER A 233 10.49 -9.29 -41.46
N SER A 234 11.57 -10.05 -41.68
CA SER A 234 11.81 -11.36 -41.06
C SER A 234 12.81 -11.28 -39.91
N PHE A 235 13.17 -10.06 -39.47
CA PHE A 235 14.11 -9.91 -38.37
C PHE A 235 13.45 -10.35 -37.06
N PRO A 236 14.04 -11.29 -36.31
CA PRO A 236 13.40 -11.84 -35.12
C PRO A 236 13.16 -10.77 -34.04
N ASP A 237 11.95 -10.75 -33.49
CA ASP A 237 11.51 -9.89 -32.37
C ASP A 237 11.29 -10.68 -31.07
N ASP A 238 11.66 -11.96 -31.05
CA ASP A 238 11.55 -12.89 -29.92
C ASP A 238 12.45 -12.50 -28.74
N ARG A 239 13.64 -11.98 -29.06
CA ARG A 239 14.66 -11.60 -28.08
C ARG A 239 15.47 -10.41 -28.54
N ARG A 240 15.96 -9.62 -27.58
CA ARG A 240 16.83 -8.47 -27.82
C ARG A 240 18.21 -8.96 -28.26
N ARG A 241 18.66 -8.53 -29.43
CA ARG A 241 19.96 -8.90 -30.03
C ARG A 241 20.92 -7.71 -30.07
N VAL A 242 22.22 -7.98 -30.06
CA VAL A 242 23.26 -6.97 -30.31
C VAL A 242 23.95 -7.26 -31.63
N CYS A 243 24.53 -6.23 -32.24
CA CYS A 243 25.32 -6.39 -33.45
C CYS A 243 26.51 -7.31 -33.16
N PRO A 244 26.77 -8.35 -33.98
CA PRO A 244 27.91 -9.22 -33.78
C PRO A 244 29.26 -8.49 -33.94
N GLU A 245 29.29 -7.41 -34.73
CA GLU A 245 30.51 -6.66 -35.00
C GLU A 245 30.76 -5.54 -33.97
N CYS A 246 29.87 -4.55 -33.87
CA CYS A 246 30.09 -3.38 -33.00
C CYS A 246 29.41 -3.48 -31.63
N ARG A 247 28.68 -4.57 -31.35
CA ARG A 247 27.86 -4.77 -30.13
C ARG A 247 26.78 -3.72 -29.87
N ALA A 248 26.51 -2.83 -30.82
CA ALA A 248 25.37 -1.92 -30.76
C ALA A 248 24.04 -2.68 -30.61
N PRO A 249 23.07 -2.16 -29.86
CA PRO A 249 21.75 -2.79 -29.74
C PRO A 249 21.03 -2.79 -31.09
N LEU A 250 20.58 -3.97 -31.55
CA LEU A 250 19.75 -4.13 -32.76
C LEU A 250 18.25 -4.00 -32.44
N TRP A 251 17.94 -3.31 -31.35
CA TRP A 251 16.60 -3.08 -30.85
C TRP A 251 16.55 -1.68 -30.26
N THR A 252 15.36 -1.08 -30.31
CA THR A 252 15.07 0.20 -29.69
C THR A 252 13.81 0.10 -28.88
N LEU A 253 13.63 1.03 -27.97
CA LEU A 253 12.42 1.15 -27.17
C LEU A 253 11.25 1.51 -28.10
N MET A 254 10.11 0.88 -27.89
CA MET A 254 8.89 1.21 -28.62
C MET A 254 7.78 1.65 -27.68
N ARG A 255 6.86 2.45 -28.21
CA ARG A 255 5.61 2.82 -27.53
C ARG A 255 4.52 1.87 -28.02
N PRO A 256 3.80 1.15 -27.13
CA PRO A 256 2.77 0.20 -27.54
C PRO A 256 1.46 0.87 -28.00
N LYS A 257 1.30 2.19 -27.80
CA LYS A 257 0.09 2.94 -28.18
C LYS A 257 0.42 4.09 -29.12
N THR A 258 -0.49 4.38 -30.04
CA THR A 258 -0.46 5.56 -30.91
C THR A 258 -0.40 6.82 -30.03
N PRO A 259 0.53 7.75 -30.31
CA PRO A 259 0.61 8.99 -29.56
C PRO A 259 -0.67 9.81 -29.73
N LEU A 260 -1.14 10.42 -28.64
CA LEU A 260 -2.19 11.42 -28.70
C LEU A 260 -1.66 12.64 -29.45
N SER A 261 -2.52 13.26 -30.25
CA SER A 261 -2.25 14.56 -30.86
C SER A 261 -2.09 15.64 -29.78
N LYS A 262 -1.39 16.73 -30.12
CA LYS A 262 -1.20 17.89 -29.23
C LYS A 262 -2.56 18.42 -28.75
N ARG A 263 -3.52 18.57 -29.68
CA ARG A 263 -4.93 18.86 -29.40
C ARG A 263 -5.54 17.99 -28.31
N GLU A 264 -5.39 16.67 -28.42
CA GLU A 264 -5.97 15.74 -27.45
C GLU A 264 -5.29 15.82 -26.08
N LEU A 265 -3.98 16.09 -26.03
CA LEU A 265 -3.23 16.31 -24.79
C LEU A 265 -3.71 17.59 -24.09
N VAL A 266 -3.79 18.71 -24.81
CA VAL A 266 -4.27 19.98 -24.28
C VAL A 266 -5.74 19.90 -23.89
N THR A 267 -6.60 19.24 -24.68
CA THR A 267 -8.00 18.98 -24.30
C THR A 267 -8.08 18.23 -22.97
N LYS A 268 -7.27 17.17 -22.80
CA LYS A 268 -7.24 16.40 -21.55
C LYS A 268 -6.72 17.19 -20.37
N ALA A 269 -5.75 18.10 -20.58
CA ALA A 269 -5.25 19.00 -19.56
C ALA A 269 -6.33 20.01 -19.13
N LEU A 270 -6.95 20.69 -20.09
CA LEU A 270 -8.02 21.67 -19.83
C LEU A 270 -9.20 21.07 -19.06
N VAL A 271 -9.63 19.85 -19.40
CA VAL A 271 -10.75 19.18 -18.72
C VAL A 271 -10.41 18.78 -17.27
N GLN A 272 -9.14 18.78 -16.87
CA GLN A 272 -8.74 18.57 -15.47
C GLN A 272 -8.94 19.83 -14.62
N ILE A 273 -9.06 21.00 -15.24
CA ILE A 273 -9.27 22.28 -14.56
C ILE A 273 -10.74 22.36 -14.10
N PRO A 274 -11.00 22.68 -12.82
CA PRO A 274 -12.34 22.89 -12.30
C PRO A 274 -13.09 23.90 -13.17
N THR A 275 -14.40 23.66 -13.36
CA THR A 275 -15.29 24.49 -14.19
C THR A 275 -15.09 24.39 -15.70
N ILE A 276 -14.06 23.68 -16.19
CA ILE A 276 -13.81 23.47 -17.62
C ILE A 276 -14.26 22.05 -18.04
N GLY A 277 -15.43 21.97 -18.70
CA GLY A 277 -15.90 20.73 -19.32
C GLY A 277 -15.39 20.54 -20.75
N PRO A 278 -15.66 19.39 -21.40
CA PRO A 278 -15.20 19.11 -22.77
C PRO A 278 -15.58 20.20 -23.79
N LYS A 279 -16.81 20.73 -23.72
CA LYS A 279 -17.28 21.82 -24.59
C LYS A 279 -16.60 23.17 -24.32
N ALA A 280 -16.14 23.40 -23.08
CA ALA A 280 -15.39 24.61 -22.74
C ALA A 280 -13.94 24.48 -23.20
N ALA A 281 -13.33 23.31 -23.01
CA ALA A 281 -11.98 23.01 -23.52
C ALA A 281 -11.89 23.15 -25.05
N GLU A 282 -12.89 22.66 -25.79
CA GLU A 282 -12.91 22.81 -27.25
C GLU A 282 -13.04 24.27 -27.69
N ARG A 283 -13.81 25.09 -26.96
CA ARG A 283 -13.89 26.55 -27.20
C ARG A 283 -12.55 27.23 -26.95
N LEU A 284 -11.89 26.95 -25.82
CA LEU A 284 -10.57 27.49 -25.51
C LEU A 284 -9.55 27.14 -26.60
N LEU A 285 -9.52 25.89 -27.04
CA LEU A 285 -8.65 25.43 -28.13
C LEU A 285 -8.92 26.13 -29.47
N ARG A 286 -10.18 26.47 -29.75
CA ARG A 286 -10.54 27.21 -30.96
C ARG A 286 -10.11 28.67 -30.91
N VAL A 287 -10.15 29.29 -29.73
CA VAL A 287 -9.86 30.72 -29.55
C VAL A 287 -8.36 30.98 -29.41
N PHE A 288 -7.67 30.21 -28.57
CA PHE A 288 -6.27 30.48 -28.19
C PHE A 288 -5.25 29.55 -28.88
N GLY A 289 -5.71 28.44 -29.47
CA GLY A 289 -4.85 27.47 -30.13
C GLY A 289 -4.14 26.51 -29.16
N GLU A 290 -3.62 25.42 -29.71
CA GLU A 290 -3.05 24.31 -28.92
C GLU A 290 -1.68 24.66 -28.32
N GLN A 291 -0.86 25.41 -29.04
CA GLN A 291 0.51 25.70 -28.61
C GLN A 291 0.56 26.72 -27.47
N ALA A 292 -0.15 27.83 -27.60
CA ALA A 292 -0.20 28.87 -26.56
C ALA A 292 -0.78 28.31 -25.25
N LEU A 293 -1.85 27.51 -25.34
CA LEU A 293 -2.44 26.89 -24.16
C LEU A 293 -1.50 25.85 -23.51
N GLU A 294 -0.71 25.11 -24.30
CA GLU A 294 0.31 24.22 -23.74
C GLU A 294 1.41 24.99 -23.00
N GLU A 295 1.94 26.06 -23.60
CA GLU A 295 2.97 26.91 -22.99
C GLU A 295 2.45 27.56 -21.69
N MET A 296 1.26 28.14 -21.70
CA MET A 296 0.63 28.72 -20.49
C MET A 296 0.40 27.68 -19.39
N LEU A 297 -0.06 26.48 -19.76
CA LEU A 297 -0.30 25.42 -18.78
C LEU A 297 1.01 24.77 -18.28
N SER A 298 2.10 24.84 -19.04
CA SER A 298 3.39 24.26 -18.68
C SER A 298 4.28 25.23 -17.88
N ASP A 299 4.33 26.50 -18.29
CA ASP A 299 5.35 27.45 -17.84
C ASP A 299 4.79 28.48 -16.83
N ASN A 300 3.63 29.08 -17.10
CA ASN A 300 3.05 30.10 -16.23
C ASN A 300 1.52 30.02 -16.15
N VAL A 301 1.04 29.18 -15.24
CA VAL A 301 -0.39 28.89 -15.15
C VAL A 301 -1.24 30.08 -14.67
N TYR A 302 -0.63 31.13 -14.13
CA TYR A 302 -1.34 32.38 -13.80
C TYR A 302 -1.72 33.18 -15.06
N GLU A 303 -0.99 33.04 -16.17
CA GLU A 303 -1.40 33.61 -17.46
C GLU A 303 -2.68 32.95 -17.97
N PHE A 304 -2.85 31.66 -17.71
CA PHE A 304 -4.07 30.94 -18.06
C PHE A 304 -5.30 31.49 -17.33
N VAL A 305 -5.17 31.83 -16.04
CA VAL A 305 -6.27 32.41 -15.24
C VAL A 305 -6.70 33.78 -15.78
N ASN A 306 -5.74 34.54 -16.29
CA ASN A 306 -5.94 35.91 -16.79
C ASN A 306 -6.17 35.97 -18.30
N LEU A 307 -6.62 34.86 -18.91
CA LEU A 307 -6.95 34.82 -20.33
C LEU A 307 -8.04 35.86 -20.66
N MET A 308 -7.80 36.65 -21.72
CA MET A 308 -8.75 37.63 -22.24
C MET A 308 -9.37 37.12 -23.54
N ASP A 309 -10.65 37.41 -23.77
CA ASP A 309 -11.32 37.12 -25.03
C ASP A 309 -10.95 38.13 -26.13
N GLN A 310 -11.61 38.03 -27.29
CA GLN A 310 -11.34 38.89 -28.46
C GLN A 310 -11.73 40.36 -28.22
N ASP A 311 -12.58 40.63 -27.24
CA ASP A 311 -13.09 41.95 -26.89
C ASP A 311 -12.29 42.58 -25.72
N GLY A 312 -11.30 41.86 -25.18
CA GLY A 312 -10.44 42.32 -24.10
C GLY A 312 -11.02 42.13 -22.69
N GLU A 313 -12.11 41.36 -22.55
CA GLU A 313 -12.67 41.01 -21.26
C GLU A 313 -12.07 39.70 -20.72
N LEU A 314 -12.02 39.54 -19.40
CA LEU A 314 -11.54 38.32 -18.76
C LEU A 314 -12.45 37.13 -19.12
N TYR A 315 -11.83 36.06 -19.64
CA TYR A 315 -12.53 34.85 -20.03
C TYR A 315 -13.15 34.10 -18.84
N PHE A 316 -12.54 34.22 -17.66
CA PHE A 316 -13.02 33.62 -16.41
C PHE A 316 -13.53 34.69 -15.45
N THR A 317 -14.68 34.45 -14.84
CA THR A 317 -15.19 35.31 -13.75
C THR A 317 -14.30 35.23 -12.51
N ASP A 318 -14.28 36.25 -11.63
CA ASP A 318 -13.48 36.28 -10.40
C ASP A 318 -13.63 35.02 -9.52
N ARG A 319 -14.85 34.48 -9.43
CA ARG A 319 -15.12 33.24 -8.69
C ARG A 319 -14.55 32.00 -9.39
N GLN A 320 -14.52 31.98 -10.71
CA GLN A 320 -13.87 30.91 -11.48
C GLN A 320 -12.35 31.03 -11.38
N ALA A 321 -11.81 32.24 -11.54
CA ALA A 321 -10.39 32.54 -11.41
C ALA A 321 -9.84 32.09 -10.05
N ALA A 322 -10.45 32.52 -8.93
CA ALA A 322 -10.01 32.11 -7.59
C ALA A 322 -10.07 30.59 -7.36
N ARG A 323 -11.01 29.88 -8.00
CA ARG A 323 -11.10 28.40 -7.94
C ARG A 323 -10.03 27.74 -8.79
N ILE A 324 -9.77 28.29 -9.97
CA ILE A 324 -8.73 27.82 -10.88
C ILE A 324 -7.37 28.06 -10.21
N GLU A 325 -7.07 29.25 -9.68
CA GLU A 325 -5.82 29.54 -8.95
C GLU A 325 -5.57 28.59 -7.78
N ARG A 326 -6.55 28.39 -6.90
CA ARG A 326 -6.44 27.47 -5.76
C ARG A 326 -6.10 26.05 -6.23
N ARG A 327 -6.64 25.66 -7.39
CA ARG A 327 -6.38 24.35 -8.00
C ARG A 327 -4.99 24.29 -8.62
N LEU A 328 -4.63 25.29 -9.42
CA LEU A 328 -3.37 25.37 -10.16
C LEU A 328 -2.16 25.51 -9.25
N GLY A 329 -2.32 26.09 -8.06
CA GLY A 329 -1.28 26.07 -7.02
C GLY A 329 -0.86 24.65 -6.58
N SER A 330 -1.68 23.63 -6.87
CA SER A 330 -1.43 22.22 -6.54
C SER A 330 -1.29 21.29 -7.75
N LEU A 331 -1.59 21.77 -8.97
CA LEU A 331 -1.65 20.99 -10.20
C LEU A 331 -0.61 21.48 -11.20
N GLU A 332 0.19 20.56 -11.70
CA GLU A 332 1.13 20.80 -12.81
C GLU A 332 0.64 20.02 -14.03
N PHE A 333 0.55 20.68 -15.17
CA PHE A 333 0.21 20.02 -16.42
C PHE A 333 1.45 19.39 -17.01
N HIS A 334 1.33 18.11 -17.34
CA HIS A 334 2.43 17.33 -17.86
C HIS A 334 2.10 17.01 -19.31
N PHE A 335 2.80 17.66 -20.24
CA PHE A 335 2.65 17.43 -21.67
C PHE A 335 3.75 16.47 -22.14
N GLY A 336 3.34 15.33 -22.70
CA GLY A 336 4.28 14.31 -23.12
C GLY A 336 3.61 13.03 -23.57
N GLN A 337 4.43 12.03 -23.92
CA GLN A 337 3.96 10.72 -24.36
C GLN A 337 4.36 9.68 -23.30
N GLY A 338 3.42 9.33 -22.43
CA GLY A 338 3.63 8.41 -21.31
C GLY A 338 3.96 6.96 -21.72
N GLY A 339 4.04 6.06 -20.74
CA GLY A 339 4.24 4.62 -20.96
C GLY A 339 5.68 4.12 -20.84
N TYR A 340 6.63 5.00 -20.52
CA TYR A 340 7.99 4.61 -20.18
C TYR A 340 8.13 4.24 -18.69
N GLN A 341 9.02 3.29 -18.36
CA GLN A 341 9.21 2.77 -17.00
C GLN A 341 10.38 3.48 -16.31
N PRO A 342 10.15 4.36 -15.32
CA PRO A 342 11.20 5.20 -14.73
C PRO A 342 12.29 4.39 -14.01
N THR A 343 11.89 3.32 -13.31
CA THR A 343 12.82 2.43 -12.59
C THR A 343 13.90 1.86 -13.49
N GLU A 344 13.54 1.36 -14.67
CA GLU A 344 14.49 0.76 -15.60
C GLU A 344 15.43 1.82 -16.21
N PHE A 345 14.96 3.05 -16.41
CA PHE A 345 15.82 4.15 -16.88
C PHE A 345 16.85 4.54 -15.84
N ILE A 346 16.40 4.77 -14.60
CA ILE A 346 17.28 5.14 -13.48
C ILE A 346 18.39 4.09 -13.34
N LYS A 347 18.01 2.80 -13.33
CA LYS A 347 18.96 1.68 -13.27
C LYS A 347 19.99 1.66 -14.40
N ARG A 348 19.59 2.03 -15.63
CA ARG A 348 20.43 1.86 -16.82
C ARG A 348 21.29 3.07 -17.15
N TYR A 349 20.73 4.25 -16.94
CA TYR A 349 21.26 5.48 -17.54
C TYR A 349 21.71 6.50 -16.50
N LEU A 350 21.28 6.37 -15.24
CA LEU A 350 21.80 7.21 -14.15
C LEU A 350 22.87 6.45 -13.36
N PRO A 351 23.93 7.13 -12.91
CA PRO A 351 24.97 6.50 -12.10
C PRO A 351 24.43 6.05 -10.73
N ARG A 352 25.03 5.02 -10.15
CA ARG A 352 24.74 4.64 -8.76
C ARG A 352 25.06 5.79 -7.81
N GLY A 353 24.20 6.01 -6.83
CA GLY A 353 24.32 7.14 -5.90
C GLY A 353 24.01 8.50 -6.54
N PHE A 354 23.34 8.52 -7.70
CA PHE A 354 22.75 9.73 -8.27
C PHE A 354 21.76 10.37 -7.30
N PHE A 355 20.91 9.55 -6.67
CA PHE A 355 20.09 9.94 -5.52
C PHE A 355 20.78 9.52 -4.22
N ASP A 356 20.77 10.41 -3.24
CA ASP A 356 21.44 10.23 -1.96
C ASP A 356 20.52 9.51 -0.96
N LEU A 357 19.22 9.77 -1.00
CA LEU A 357 18.23 9.11 -0.14
C LEU A 357 17.00 8.68 -0.96
N LEU A 358 16.56 7.44 -0.74
CA LEU A 358 15.27 6.92 -1.18
C LEU A 358 14.30 6.90 0.00
N ILE A 359 13.21 7.65 -0.09
CA ILE A 359 12.10 7.62 0.87
C ILE A 359 11.01 6.72 0.29
N VAL A 360 10.68 5.63 0.99
CA VAL A 360 9.62 4.68 0.59
C VAL A 360 8.43 4.84 1.50
N ASP A 361 7.36 5.44 0.99
CA ASP A 361 6.08 5.55 1.70
C ASP A 361 5.26 4.25 1.57
N GLU A 362 4.52 3.91 2.61
CA GLU A 362 3.76 2.65 2.75
C GLU A 362 4.59 1.39 2.42
N GLY A 363 5.76 1.27 3.04
CA GLY A 363 6.74 0.20 2.79
C GLY A 363 6.19 -1.23 2.88
N HIS A 364 5.15 -1.47 3.69
CA HIS A 364 4.49 -2.77 3.83
C HIS A 364 3.88 -3.29 2.51
N GLU A 365 3.54 -2.42 1.56
CA GLU A 365 3.02 -2.81 0.24
C GLU A 365 4.04 -3.60 -0.60
N TYR A 366 5.33 -3.49 -0.26
CA TYR A 366 6.41 -4.09 -1.02
C TYR A 366 6.84 -5.46 -0.50
N LYS A 367 6.29 -5.96 0.62
CA LYS A 367 6.74 -7.17 1.32
C LYS A 367 6.70 -8.45 0.48
N ASN A 368 5.74 -8.61 -0.43
CA ASN A 368 5.51 -9.87 -1.15
C ASN A 368 6.65 -10.28 -2.10
N GLU A 369 7.17 -11.51 -2.00
CA GLU A 369 8.30 -12.08 -2.78
C GLU A 369 8.26 -11.74 -4.28
N GLY A 370 7.18 -12.14 -4.96
CA GLY A 370 7.04 -12.09 -6.41
C GLY A 370 6.45 -10.79 -6.97
N SER A 371 6.27 -9.76 -6.14
CA SER A 371 5.66 -8.51 -6.62
C SER A 371 6.62 -7.74 -7.53
N ALA A 372 6.19 -7.42 -8.76
CA ALA A 372 6.99 -6.61 -9.69
C ALA A 372 7.35 -5.24 -9.08
N GLN A 373 6.45 -4.67 -8.27
CA GLN A 373 6.70 -3.44 -7.52
C GLN A 373 7.77 -3.62 -6.43
N GLY A 374 7.74 -4.72 -5.66
CA GLY A 374 8.76 -5.05 -4.67
C GLY A 374 10.14 -5.25 -5.28
N GLN A 375 10.23 -5.93 -6.43
CA GLN A 375 11.48 -6.09 -7.17
C GLN A 375 12.01 -4.75 -7.70
N ALA A 376 11.13 -3.93 -8.29
CA ALA A 376 11.48 -2.59 -8.75
C ALA A 376 11.96 -1.68 -7.60
N MET A 377 11.33 -1.76 -6.43
CA MET A 377 11.76 -1.04 -5.23
C MET A 377 13.15 -1.47 -4.77
N GLY A 378 13.41 -2.78 -4.68
CA GLY A 378 14.74 -3.30 -4.31
C GLY A 378 15.84 -2.87 -5.29
N VAL A 379 15.54 -2.78 -6.59
CA VAL A 379 16.48 -2.26 -7.60
C VAL A 379 16.82 -0.79 -7.35
N LEU A 380 15.82 0.04 -7.04
CA LEU A 380 16.04 1.45 -6.71
C LEU A 380 16.81 1.60 -5.40
N ALA A 381 16.45 0.84 -4.36
CA ALA A 381 17.13 0.82 -3.07
C ALA A 381 18.64 0.52 -3.22
N ASN A 382 19.01 -0.39 -4.13
CA ASN A 382 20.41 -0.70 -4.43
C ASN A 382 21.10 0.31 -5.38
N HIS A 383 20.36 1.24 -5.98
CA HIS A 383 20.91 2.30 -6.84
C HIS A 383 21.07 3.65 -6.13
N VAL A 384 20.44 3.83 -4.98
CA VAL A 384 20.58 5.01 -4.12
C VAL A 384 21.65 4.78 -3.04
N ARG A 385 22.08 5.84 -2.34
CA ARG A 385 23.06 5.68 -1.25
C ARG A 385 22.44 5.19 0.05
N LYS A 386 21.28 5.72 0.42
CA LYS A 386 20.57 5.44 1.67
C LYS A 386 19.08 5.24 1.44
N VAL A 387 18.42 4.49 2.32
CA VAL A 387 16.97 4.23 2.25
C VAL A 387 16.30 4.59 3.57
N LEU A 388 15.20 5.34 3.50
CA LEU A 388 14.27 5.56 4.60
C LEU A 388 12.93 4.91 4.25
N LEU A 389 12.53 3.89 5.00
CA LEU A 389 11.27 3.18 4.80
C LEU A 389 10.23 3.64 5.82
N LEU A 390 9.09 4.13 5.35
CA LEU A 390 7.98 4.59 6.18
C LEU A 390 6.88 3.53 6.18
N THR A 391 6.40 3.13 7.36
CA THR A 391 5.25 2.23 7.45
C THR A 391 4.46 2.47 8.73
N GLY A 392 3.16 2.17 8.70
CA GLY A 392 2.33 2.09 9.91
C GLY A 392 2.39 0.72 10.59
N THR A 393 2.82 -0.31 9.85
CA THR A 393 2.97 -1.67 10.33
C THR A 393 4.16 -2.33 9.63
N LEU A 394 5.18 -2.73 10.40
CA LEU A 394 6.38 -3.34 9.83
C LEU A 394 6.16 -4.82 9.45
N MET A 395 5.31 -5.54 10.19
CA MET A 395 5.07 -6.96 9.99
C MET A 395 3.59 -7.24 9.69
N GLY A 396 3.34 -8.08 8.68
CA GLY A 396 1.99 -8.52 8.31
C GLY A 396 1.51 -9.77 9.04
N GLY A 397 2.13 -10.09 10.17
CA GLY A 397 1.87 -11.30 10.96
C GLY A 397 2.92 -12.40 10.77
N TYR A 398 3.59 -12.49 9.61
CA TYR A 398 4.58 -13.55 9.33
C TYR A 398 6.01 -13.01 9.20
N ALA A 399 7.00 -13.83 9.54
CA ALA A 399 8.40 -13.43 9.52
C ALA A 399 8.99 -13.29 8.10
N ASP A 400 8.48 -14.02 7.12
CA ASP A 400 8.92 -13.95 5.73
C ASP A 400 8.52 -12.65 5.03
N ASP A 401 7.37 -12.06 5.42
CA ASP A 401 7.00 -10.71 5.00
C ASP A 401 8.13 -9.71 5.30
N LEU A 402 8.70 -9.79 6.51
CA LEU A 402 9.82 -8.96 6.92
C LEU A 402 11.11 -9.33 6.17
N PHE A 403 11.39 -10.62 5.97
CA PHE A 403 12.57 -11.10 5.25
C PHE A 403 12.73 -10.42 3.88
N TYR A 404 11.68 -10.45 3.05
CA TYR A 404 11.80 -9.88 1.71
C TYR A 404 11.89 -8.36 1.75
N LEU A 405 11.30 -7.70 2.75
CA LEU A 405 11.44 -6.25 2.92
C LEU A 405 12.90 -5.91 3.24
N LEU A 406 13.48 -6.57 4.25
CA LEU A 406 14.89 -6.43 4.65
C LEU A 406 15.84 -6.76 3.49
N TRP A 407 15.57 -7.81 2.72
CA TRP A 407 16.36 -8.16 1.54
C TRP A 407 16.41 -7.03 0.51
N ARG A 408 15.32 -6.27 0.35
CA ARG A 408 15.25 -5.18 -0.63
C ARG A 408 16.05 -3.96 -0.18
N ILE A 409 15.97 -3.60 1.10
CA ILE A 409 16.58 -2.38 1.64
C ILE A 409 18.01 -2.60 2.16
N MET A 410 18.37 -3.83 2.56
CA MET A 410 19.66 -4.18 3.17
C MET A 410 20.17 -5.57 2.74
N PRO A 411 20.30 -5.86 1.42
CA PRO A 411 20.70 -7.18 0.95
C PRO A 411 22.08 -7.64 1.44
N ALA A 412 23.05 -6.71 1.58
CA ALA A 412 24.39 -7.03 2.04
C ALA A 412 24.39 -7.67 3.44
N ARG A 413 23.65 -7.06 4.40
CA ARG A 413 23.50 -7.60 5.76
C ARG A 413 22.81 -8.96 5.78
N MET A 414 21.79 -9.14 4.95
CA MET A 414 21.12 -10.44 4.83
C MET A 414 22.08 -11.54 4.33
N VAL A 415 22.97 -11.19 3.39
CA VAL A 415 24.01 -12.10 2.87
C VAL A 415 25.08 -12.42 3.90
N GLU A 416 25.49 -11.44 4.71
CA GLU A 416 26.43 -11.61 5.84
C GLU A 416 25.88 -12.59 6.87
N ASP A 417 24.58 -12.51 7.17
CA ASP A 417 23.89 -13.40 8.10
C ASP A 417 23.56 -14.80 7.51
N GLY A 418 24.01 -15.06 6.27
CA GLY A 418 23.95 -16.37 5.63
C GLY A 418 22.75 -16.60 4.73
N PHE A 419 21.87 -15.62 4.56
CA PHE A 419 20.73 -15.72 3.64
C PHE A 419 21.17 -15.39 2.22
N ARG A 420 21.13 -16.36 1.31
CA ARG A 420 21.64 -16.19 -0.06
C ARG A 420 20.65 -16.72 -1.10
N PRO A 421 20.55 -16.11 -2.29
CA PRO A 421 19.81 -16.69 -3.39
C PRO A 421 20.39 -18.05 -3.74
N ASN A 422 19.52 -18.99 -4.13
CA ASN A 422 19.99 -20.29 -4.62
C ASN A 422 20.62 -20.18 -6.02
N GLY A 423 21.13 -21.29 -6.56
CA GLY A 423 21.76 -21.33 -7.88
C GLY A 423 20.86 -20.89 -9.06
N ARG A 424 19.54 -20.77 -8.85
CA ARG A 424 18.57 -20.23 -9.82
C ARG A 424 18.26 -18.75 -9.59
N GLY A 425 18.91 -18.10 -8.63
CA GLY A 425 18.69 -16.69 -8.27
C GLY A 425 17.40 -16.43 -7.48
N THR A 426 16.75 -17.46 -6.93
CA THR A 426 15.50 -17.31 -6.17
C THR A 426 15.76 -17.27 -4.66
N LEU A 427 14.90 -16.56 -3.92
CA LEU A 427 15.05 -16.32 -2.49
C LEU A 427 14.26 -17.28 -1.60
N GLY A 428 13.40 -18.13 -2.17
CA GLY A 428 12.53 -19.01 -1.39
C GLY A 428 13.27 -19.89 -0.36
N THR A 429 14.46 -20.40 -0.68
CA THR A 429 15.27 -21.17 0.28
C THR A 429 15.77 -20.32 1.44
N ALA A 430 16.26 -19.11 1.16
CA ALA A 430 16.72 -18.18 2.18
C ALA A 430 15.58 -17.66 3.06
N ALA A 431 14.42 -17.37 2.46
CA ALA A 431 13.21 -16.98 3.19
C ALA A 431 12.73 -18.11 4.12
N MET A 432 12.76 -19.37 3.67
CA MET A 432 12.40 -20.51 4.51
C MET A 432 13.41 -20.76 5.63
N ASP A 433 14.71 -20.55 5.40
CA ASP A 433 15.72 -20.61 6.46
C ASP A 433 15.51 -19.49 7.49
N PHE A 434 15.24 -18.27 7.03
CA PHE A 434 14.87 -17.15 7.90
C PHE A 434 13.63 -17.46 8.74
N MET A 435 12.59 -18.04 8.13
CA MET A 435 11.39 -18.51 8.85
C MET A 435 11.71 -19.59 9.88
N ARG A 436 12.61 -20.53 9.60
CA ARG A 436 13.00 -21.58 10.57
C ARG A 436 13.75 -21.00 11.77
N ARG A 437 14.59 -19.99 11.54
CA ARG A 437 15.43 -19.37 12.58
C ARG A 437 14.69 -18.34 13.42
N HIS A 438 13.78 -17.60 12.79
CA HIS A 438 13.18 -16.40 13.37
C HIS A 438 11.66 -16.34 13.26
N GLY A 439 11.00 -17.24 12.53
CA GLY A 439 9.54 -17.30 12.44
C GLY A 439 8.95 -18.46 13.25
N ILE A 440 7.65 -18.69 13.05
CA ILE A 440 6.93 -19.83 13.64
C ILE A 440 6.45 -20.75 12.51
N LEU A 441 6.77 -22.03 12.63
CA LEU A 441 6.36 -23.09 11.71
C LEU A 441 5.51 -24.11 12.47
N LYS A 442 4.36 -24.46 11.90
CA LYS A 442 3.45 -25.50 12.38
C LYS A 442 3.58 -26.73 11.50
N ASP A 443 4.19 -27.77 12.04
CA ASP A 443 4.28 -29.07 11.40
C ASP A 443 3.04 -29.91 11.75
N VAL A 444 2.22 -30.19 10.75
CA VAL A 444 1.04 -31.07 10.89
C VAL A 444 1.44 -32.47 10.47
N TYR A 445 1.50 -33.38 11.44
CA TYR A 445 1.76 -34.79 11.22
C TYR A 445 0.44 -35.49 10.95
N LYS A 446 0.22 -35.94 9.71
CA LYS A 446 -0.91 -36.80 9.36
C LYS A 446 -0.40 -38.23 9.23
N GLU A 447 -0.85 -39.06 10.16
CA GLU A 447 -0.63 -40.49 10.14
C GLU A 447 -1.82 -41.17 9.44
N SER A 448 -1.52 -42.00 8.45
CA SER A 448 -2.53 -42.86 7.82
C SER A 448 -2.11 -44.31 7.98
N GLU A 449 -2.95 -45.11 8.63
CA GLU A 449 -2.84 -46.57 8.57
C GLU A 449 -3.32 -47.03 7.19
N THR A 450 -2.51 -47.86 6.53
CA THR A 450 -2.91 -48.48 5.27
C THR A 450 -3.17 -49.96 5.58
N ASP A 451 -4.38 -50.45 5.29
CA ASP A 451 -4.67 -51.89 5.35
C ASP A 451 -3.96 -52.59 4.18
N SER A 452 -2.70 -52.98 4.39
CA SER A 452 -1.95 -53.82 3.46
C SER A 452 -1.95 -55.26 3.96
N HIS A 453 -2.59 -56.13 3.19
CA HIS A 453 -2.67 -57.58 3.42
C HIS A 453 -1.31 -58.20 3.77
N ARG A 454 -1.31 -59.00 4.86
CA ARG A 454 -0.30 -59.99 5.27
C ARG A 454 1.17 -59.62 5.02
N THR A 455 1.80 -59.02 6.03
CA THR A 455 3.21 -59.16 6.52
C THR A 455 4.03 -57.89 6.82
N ALA A 456 3.49 -56.68 6.69
CA ALA A 456 4.12 -55.50 7.32
C ALA A 456 3.11 -54.37 7.59
N ARG A 457 2.99 -53.92 8.85
CA ARG A 457 2.31 -52.66 9.21
C ARG A 457 3.24 -51.49 8.87
N GLY A 458 3.10 -50.92 7.67
CA GLY A 458 3.83 -49.72 7.28
C GLY A 458 3.11 -48.46 7.77
N LYS A 459 3.60 -47.83 8.84
CA LYS A 459 3.11 -46.52 9.31
C LYS A 459 3.57 -45.45 8.30
N ARG A 460 2.64 -44.86 7.52
CA ARG A 460 2.97 -43.74 6.63
C ARG A 460 2.68 -42.42 7.33
N MET A 461 3.75 -41.74 7.76
CA MET A 461 3.67 -40.41 8.35
C MET A 461 3.92 -39.36 7.27
N THR A 462 2.94 -38.48 7.05
CA THR A 462 3.09 -37.33 6.16
C THR A 462 3.22 -36.07 6.99
N VAL A 463 4.26 -35.27 6.75
CA VAL A 463 4.48 -33.99 7.45
C VAL A 463 4.08 -32.86 6.50
N ARG A 464 3.15 -32.02 6.94
CA ARG A 464 2.78 -30.78 6.26
C ARG A 464 3.20 -29.60 7.13
N THR A 465 4.28 -28.93 6.75
CA THR A 465 4.70 -27.67 7.36
C THR A 465 3.83 -26.52 6.85
N SER A 466 3.30 -25.74 7.78
CA SER A 466 2.55 -24.52 7.53
C SER A 466 3.17 -23.36 8.30
N LYS A 467 3.05 -22.13 7.79
CA LYS A 467 3.55 -20.93 8.47
C LYS A 467 2.53 -20.49 9.52
N ALA A 468 2.99 -20.07 10.68
CA ALA A 468 2.15 -19.48 11.71
C ALA A 468 2.58 -18.02 11.96
N PRO A 469 1.66 -17.15 12.42
CA PRO A 469 2.01 -15.79 12.79
C PRO A 469 3.03 -15.76 13.94
N GLY A 470 3.94 -14.79 13.92
CA GLY A 470 4.91 -14.56 14.98
C GLY A 470 6.35 -14.37 14.49
N PHE A 471 7.13 -13.67 15.31
CA PHE A 471 8.55 -13.42 15.08
C PHE A 471 9.34 -13.61 16.37
N GLY A 472 10.37 -14.45 16.29
CA GLY A 472 11.18 -14.84 17.43
C GLY A 472 11.96 -13.64 18.01
N PRO A 473 12.14 -13.56 19.35
CA PRO A 473 12.83 -12.44 20.00
C PRO A 473 14.24 -12.17 19.46
N LYS A 474 14.99 -13.22 19.11
CA LYS A 474 16.32 -13.09 18.49
C LYS A 474 16.26 -12.36 17.14
N GLY A 475 15.20 -12.59 16.37
CA GLY A 475 14.97 -11.90 15.11
C GLY A 475 14.65 -10.41 15.34
N ILE A 476 13.84 -10.10 16.35
CA ILE A 476 13.50 -8.71 16.72
C ILE A 476 14.75 -7.93 17.09
N ALA A 477 15.57 -8.48 17.99
CA ALA A 477 16.80 -7.83 18.45
C ALA A 477 17.82 -7.63 17.32
N ARG A 478 17.91 -8.57 16.36
CA ARG A 478 18.88 -8.49 15.26
C ARG A 478 18.42 -7.62 14.08
N TYR A 479 17.14 -7.69 13.71
CA TYR A 479 16.67 -7.15 12.42
C TYR A 479 15.67 -6.01 12.55
N VAL A 480 15.09 -5.80 13.72
CA VAL A 480 14.04 -4.78 13.92
C VAL A 480 14.59 -3.62 14.74
N LEU A 481 14.98 -3.86 15.99
CA LEU A 481 15.38 -2.81 16.92
C LEU A 481 16.54 -1.93 16.41
N PRO A 482 17.61 -2.47 15.79
CA PRO A 482 18.75 -1.64 15.38
C PRO A 482 18.44 -0.67 14.23
N PHE A 483 17.38 -0.92 13.47
CA PHE A 483 17.08 -0.20 12.23
C PHE A 483 15.74 0.53 12.26
N THR A 484 14.96 0.40 13.34
CA THR A 484 13.58 0.88 13.39
C THR A 484 13.38 1.89 14.49
N VAL A 485 12.85 3.06 14.14
CA VAL A 485 12.28 4.03 15.06
C VAL A 485 10.79 3.78 15.17
N PHE A 486 10.30 3.61 16.40
CA PHE A 486 8.89 3.43 16.71
C PHE A 486 8.32 4.74 17.25
N LEU A 487 7.17 5.16 16.70
CA LEU A 487 6.47 6.34 17.22
C LEU A 487 4.97 6.09 17.21
N LYS A 488 4.34 6.17 18.38
CA LYS A 488 2.89 6.09 18.54
C LYS A 488 2.31 7.50 18.66
N LEU A 489 1.01 7.60 18.43
CA LEU A 489 0.33 8.89 18.46
C LEU A 489 0.27 9.47 19.88
N ARG A 490 0.21 8.60 20.90
CA ARG A 490 0.33 8.96 22.32
C ARG A 490 1.67 9.62 22.67
N ASP A 491 2.71 9.37 21.89
CA ASP A 491 4.07 9.88 22.13
C ASP A 491 4.25 11.32 21.59
N ILE A 492 3.29 11.85 20.83
CA ILE A 492 3.34 13.23 20.29
C ILE A 492 2.93 14.29 21.33
N GLY A 493 2.32 13.87 22.44
CA GLY A 493 1.88 14.73 23.54
C GLY A 493 0.35 14.89 23.60
N GLY A 494 -0.19 15.02 24.81
CA GLY A 494 -1.63 14.95 25.11
C GLY A 494 -2.52 16.06 24.55
N ASP A 495 -1.95 17.20 24.13
CA ASP A 495 -2.71 18.36 23.66
C ASP A 495 -2.76 18.49 22.12
N VAL A 496 -2.04 17.65 21.37
CA VAL A 496 -1.95 17.78 19.90
C VAL A 496 -3.18 17.23 19.19
N LEU A 497 -3.90 16.31 19.83
CA LEU A 497 -5.09 15.68 19.28
C LEU A 497 -6.25 15.77 20.26
N PRO A 498 -7.47 16.05 19.77
CA PRO A 498 -8.65 16.06 20.61
C PRO A 498 -9.04 14.63 21.00
N ALA A 499 -10.01 14.51 21.93
CA ALA A 499 -10.52 13.24 22.39
C ALA A 499 -10.97 12.33 21.22
N TYR A 500 -10.74 11.02 21.40
CA TYR A 500 -11.14 9.98 20.46
C TYR A 500 -12.00 8.95 21.19
N GLY A 501 -13.23 8.76 20.73
CA GLY A 501 -14.19 7.81 21.29
C GLY A 501 -14.61 6.77 20.26
N GLU A 502 -14.60 5.50 20.66
CA GLU A 502 -15.21 4.41 19.89
C GLU A 502 -16.44 3.88 20.65
N HIS A 503 -17.57 3.82 19.96
CA HIS A 503 -18.85 3.40 20.53
C HIS A 503 -19.43 2.25 19.73
N TYR A 504 -19.79 1.19 20.43
CA TYR A 504 -20.62 0.15 19.87
C TYR A 504 -22.10 0.52 20.02
N VAL A 505 -22.82 0.54 18.90
CA VAL A 505 -24.27 0.83 18.87
C VAL A 505 -25.00 -0.43 18.46
N GLU A 506 -25.54 -1.11 19.46
CA GLU A 506 -26.41 -2.26 19.28
C GLU A 506 -27.82 -1.76 18.92
N VAL A 507 -28.39 -2.33 17.85
CA VAL A 507 -29.72 -1.96 17.35
C VAL A 507 -30.61 -3.18 17.34
N ASP A 508 -31.79 -3.08 17.93
CA ASP A 508 -32.78 -4.15 17.89
C ASP A 508 -33.44 -4.23 16.50
N MET A 509 -33.66 -5.45 16.03
CA MET A 509 -34.54 -5.69 14.90
C MET A 509 -36.00 -5.47 15.32
N ASP A 510 -36.86 -5.09 14.38
CA ASP A 510 -38.29 -5.22 14.63
C ASP A 510 -38.71 -6.70 14.64
N LEU A 511 -39.92 -6.96 15.13
CA LEU A 511 -40.43 -8.32 15.34
C LEU A 511 -40.40 -9.15 14.04
N GLU A 512 -40.87 -8.59 12.93
CA GLU A 512 -40.93 -9.34 11.66
C GLU A 512 -39.53 -9.57 11.09
N GLN A 513 -38.64 -8.58 11.15
CA GLN A 513 -37.25 -8.72 10.73
C GLN A 513 -36.52 -9.79 11.56
N ALA A 514 -36.74 -9.81 12.88
CA ALA A 514 -36.15 -10.78 13.78
C ALA A 514 -36.60 -12.21 13.48
N GLU A 515 -37.91 -12.42 13.28
CA GLU A 515 -38.47 -13.74 12.95
C GLU A 515 -37.91 -14.28 11.62
N ARG A 516 -37.85 -13.44 10.58
CA ARG A 516 -37.32 -13.81 9.26
C ARG A 516 -35.82 -14.09 9.32
N TYR A 517 -35.06 -13.29 10.07
CA TYR A 517 -33.64 -13.53 10.28
C TYR A 517 -33.39 -14.85 11.02
N ALA A 518 -34.13 -15.12 12.09
CA ALA A 518 -34.00 -16.34 12.88
C ALA A 518 -34.29 -17.58 12.01
N ALA A 519 -35.34 -17.54 11.19
CA ALA A 519 -35.66 -18.61 10.25
C ALA A 519 -34.53 -18.83 9.22
N LEU A 520 -34.01 -17.76 8.60
CA LEU A 520 -32.90 -17.83 7.66
C LEU A 520 -31.64 -18.39 8.33
N SER A 521 -31.31 -17.90 9.52
CA SER A 521 -30.15 -18.31 10.31
C SER A 521 -30.20 -19.78 10.66
N SER A 522 -31.36 -20.27 11.12
CA SER A 522 -31.55 -21.68 11.43
C SER A 522 -31.31 -22.57 10.21
N VAL A 523 -31.93 -22.24 9.06
CA VAL A 523 -31.80 -23.05 7.84
C VAL A 523 -30.35 -23.08 7.34
N LEU A 524 -29.70 -21.93 7.25
CA LEU A 524 -28.33 -21.86 6.72
C LEU A 524 -27.30 -22.49 7.66
N THR A 525 -27.50 -22.38 8.97
CA THR A 525 -26.61 -22.98 9.97
C THR A 525 -26.71 -24.51 9.96
N GLU A 526 -27.92 -25.06 9.80
CA GLU A 526 -28.13 -26.51 9.64
C GLU A 526 -27.37 -27.04 8.40
N ARG A 527 -27.56 -26.37 7.25
CA ARG A 527 -26.86 -26.71 6.00
C ARG A 527 -25.34 -26.63 6.11
N LEU A 528 -24.85 -25.60 6.80
CA LEU A 528 -23.42 -25.44 7.04
C LEU A 528 -22.88 -26.55 7.93
N ARG A 529 -23.60 -26.92 9.00
CA ARG A 529 -23.24 -28.02 9.90
C ARG A 529 -23.17 -29.35 9.16
N GLU A 530 -24.13 -29.63 8.27
CA GLU A 530 -24.11 -30.83 7.41
C GLU A 530 -22.87 -30.87 6.50
N ALA A 531 -22.55 -29.76 5.82
CA ALA A 531 -21.38 -29.67 4.94
C ALA A 531 -20.06 -29.81 5.71
N LEU A 532 -19.92 -29.18 6.88
CA LEU A 532 -18.71 -29.30 7.69
C LEU A 532 -18.49 -30.73 8.20
N ARG A 533 -19.56 -31.48 8.48
CA ARG A 533 -19.46 -32.91 8.87
C ARG A 533 -18.88 -33.79 7.75
N THR A 534 -19.11 -33.44 6.49
CA THR A 534 -18.55 -34.16 5.33
C THR A 534 -17.19 -33.60 4.90
N GLY A 535 -16.66 -32.60 5.60
CA GLY A 535 -15.40 -31.92 5.27
C GLY A 535 -15.52 -30.89 4.15
N ASP A 536 -16.74 -30.51 3.76
CA ASP A 536 -17.01 -29.51 2.73
C ASP A 536 -17.04 -28.10 3.33
N ASN A 537 -16.04 -27.29 2.94
CA ASN A 537 -15.88 -25.90 3.37
C ASN A 537 -16.48 -24.89 2.37
N THR A 538 -17.11 -25.34 1.29
CA THR A 538 -17.57 -24.47 0.19
C THR A 538 -18.74 -23.57 0.59
N LEU A 539 -19.54 -23.99 1.58
CA LEU A 539 -20.69 -23.22 2.07
C LEU A 539 -20.33 -22.07 3.01
N LEU A 540 -19.15 -22.09 3.64
CA LEU A 540 -18.74 -21.11 4.66
C LEU A 540 -18.94 -19.66 4.17
N GLY A 541 -18.36 -19.32 3.02
CA GLY A 541 -18.41 -17.96 2.51
C GLY A 541 -19.82 -17.52 2.15
N VAL A 542 -20.65 -18.39 1.56
CA VAL A 542 -22.00 -18.03 1.13
C VAL A 542 -22.94 -17.84 2.32
N VAL A 543 -22.89 -18.74 3.31
CA VAL A 543 -23.72 -18.66 4.52
C VAL A 543 -23.40 -17.39 5.31
N LEU A 544 -22.12 -17.12 5.57
CA LEU A 544 -21.70 -15.93 6.33
C LEU A 544 -22.10 -14.64 5.63
N ASN A 545 -21.87 -14.56 4.31
CA ASN A 545 -22.26 -13.37 3.54
C ASN A 545 -23.78 -13.16 3.55
N ALA A 546 -24.59 -14.23 3.55
CA ALA A 546 -26.04 -14.10 3.62
C ALA A 546 -26.51 -13.60 5.00
N LEU A 547 -25.99 -14.19 6.09
CA LEU A 547 -26.37 -13.80 7.45
C LEU A 547 -25.92 -12.39 7.82
N LEU A 548 -24.81 -11.92 7.27
CA LEU A 548 -24.34 -10.55 7.52
C LEU A 548 -25.05 -9.52 6.65
N ALA A 549 -25.38 -9.86 5.40
CA ALA A 549 -25.97 -8.92 4.45
C ALA A 549 -27.49 -8.81 4.58
N TRP A 550 -28.22 -9.91 4.79
CA TRP A 550 -29.68 -9.89 4.77
C TRP A 550 -30.30 -8.88 5.75
N PRO A 551 -29.83 -8.75 7.02
CA PRO A 551 -30.32 -7.73 7.95
C PRO A 551 -30.26 -6.29 7.41
N GLU A 552 -29.33 -6.01 6.49
CA GLU A 552 -29.07 -4.70 5.89
C GLU A 552 -29.81 -4.52 4.57
N THR A 553 -30.14 -5.63 3.93
CA THR A 553 -30.66 -5.66 2.56
C THR A 553 -32.07 -6.21 2.48
N CYS A 554 -32.76 -6.35 3.61
CA CYS A 554 -34.14 -6.84 3.71
C CYS A 554 -35.18 -5.94 2.99
N PHE A 555 -34.78 -4.88 2.30
CA PHE A 555 -35.61 -4.18 1.31
C PHE A 555 -35.64 -4.86 -0.07
N ARG A 556 -34.92 -5.98 -0.24
CA ARG A 556 -34.91 -6.80 -1.46
C ARG A 556 -35.01 -8.29 -1.10
N PRO A 557 -35.60 -9.12 -1.96
CA PRO A 557 -35.58 -10.56 -1.74
C PRO A 557 -34.16 -11.10 -1.88
N GLU A 558 -33.82 -12.10 -1.08
CA GLU A 558 -32.50 -12.74 -1.05
C GLU A 558 -32.65 -14.22 -1.38
N VAL A 559 -31.87 -14.70 -2.33
CA VAL A 559 -31.83 -16.11 -2.73
C VAL A 559 -30.40 -16.62 -2.53
N VAL A 560 -30.21 -17.46 -1.53
CA VAL A 560 -28.92 -18.04 -1.19
C VAL A 560 -28.73 -19.32 -1.99
N ARG A 561 -27.65 -19.39 -2.78
CA ARG A 561 -27.38 -20.54 -3.66
C ARG A 561 -26.03 -21.17 -3.37
N HIS A 562 -25.95 -22.49 -3.50
CA HIS A 562 -24.70 -23.23 -3.42
C HIS A 562 -23.70 -22.73 -4.48
N PRO A 563 -22.41 -22.47 -4.16
CA PRO A 563 -21.44 -21.93 -5.12
C PRO A 563 -21.24 -22.80 -6.36
N HIS A 564 -21.14 -24.12 -6.16
CA HIS A 564 -20.90 -25.09 -7.22
C HIS A 564 -22.17 -25.62 -7.88
N THR A 565 -23.09 -26.25 -7.12
CA THR A 565 -24.29 -26.87 -7.69
C THR A 565 -25.35 -25.87 -8.12
N ARG A 566 -25.30 -24.63 -7.61
CA ARG A 566 -26.30 -23.56 -7.83
C ARG A 566 -27.69 -23.85 -7.25
N ASP A 567 -27.82 -24.92 -6.46
CA ASP A 567 -29.03 -25.26 -5.73
C ASP A 567 -29.41 -24.15 -4.76
N THR A 568 -30.70 -23.89 -4.62
CA THR A 568 -31.22 -22.91 -3.66
C THR A 568 -31.14 -23.49 -2.25
N LEU A 569 -30.37 -22.84 -1.38
CA LEU A 569 -30.20 -23.20 0.03
C LEU A 569 -31.30 -22.58 0.90
N ALA A 570 -31.62 -21.31 0.65
CA ALA A 570 -32.69 -20.57 1.33
C ALA A 570 -33.15 -19.40 0.46
N THR A 571 -34.41 -18.98 0.66
CA THR A 571 -34.98 -17.78 0.06
C THR A 571 -35.71 -17.00 1.13
N VAL A 572 -35.57 -15.67 1.13
CA VAL A 572 -36.31 -14.77 2.02
C VAL A 572 -36.79 -13.57 1.22
N ASP A 573 -38.05 -13.20 1.42
CA ASP A 573 -38.68 -12.08 0.73
C ASP A 573 -38.18 -10.72 1.26
N SER A 574 -38.47 -9.66 0.51
CA SER A 574 -38.27 -8.28 0.98
C SER A 574 -39.30 -7.92 2.04
N LEU A 575 -38.83 -7.28 3.11
CA LEU A 575 -39.61 -6.78 4.24
C LEU A 575 -39.91 -5.27 4.13
N TYR A 576 -38.92 -4.45 3.78
CA TYR A 576 -39.07 -2.98 3.78
C TYR A 576 -39.26 -2.38 2.39
N GLY A 577 -40.09 -1.34 2.31
CA GLY A 577 -40.27 -0.50 1.12
C GLY A 577 -39.06 0.39 0.82
N ALA A 578 -39.02 1.00 -0.37
CA ALA A 578 -37.91 1.85 -0.83
C ALA A 578 -37.70 3.11 0.04
N ASP A 579 -38.76 3.60 0.66
CA ASP A 579 -38.90 4.84 1.42
C ASP A 579 -38.96 4.63 2.95
N GLN A 580 -39.13 3.39 3.39
CA GLN A 580 -39.18 3.04 4.81
C GLN A 580 -37.79 2.64 5.31
N PRO A 581 -37.16 3.39 6.24
CA PRO A 581 -35.87 3.01 6.80
C PRO A 581 -36.00 1.76 7.68
N THR A 582 -35.00 0.89 7.61
CA THR A 582 -34.81 -0.19 8.61
C THR A 582 -34.44 0.39 9.97
N PRO A 583 -34.59 -0.35 11.09
CA PRO A 583 -34.23 0.14 12.43
C PRO A 583 -32.80 0.69 12.51
N LYS A 584 -31.85 0.03 11.83
CA LYS A 584 -30.45 0.48 11.81
C LYS A 584 -30.21 1.68 10.90
N GLU A 585 -30.85 1.74 9.72
CA GLU A 585 -30.83 2.96 8.89
C GLU A 585 -31.40 4.15 9.68
N GLN A 586 -32.46 3.94 10.45
CA GLN A 586 -33.08 4.97 11.30
C GLN A 586 -32.12 5.43 12.40
N ALA A 587 -31.46 4.51 13.12
CA ALA A 587 -30.48 4.85 14.15
C ALA A 587 -29.33 5.74 13.63
N VAL A 588 -28.86 5.48 12.40
CA VAL A 588 -27.81 6.30 11.78
C VAL A 588 -28.34 7.63 11.27
N ILE A 589 -29.59 7.70 10.76
CA ILE A 589 -30.25 8.96 10.43
C ILE A 589 -30.36 9.85 11.68
N ASP A 590 -30.73 9.27 12.82
CA ASP A 590 -30.87 9.99 14.09
C ASP A 590 -29.52 10.51 14.60
N LEU A 591 -28.45 9.71 14.49
CA LEU A 591 -27.08 10.18 14.73
C LEU A 591 -26.73 11.37 13.83
N CYS A 592 -26.98 11.28 12.52
CA CYS A 592 -26.68 12.36 11.59
C CYS A 592 -27.44 13.66 11.91
N ARG A 593 -28.72 13.55 12.31
CA ARG A 593 -29.53 14.71 12.72
C ARG A 593 -28.99 15.34 14.01
N LYS A 594 -28.62 14.52 14.98
CA LYS A 594 -28.01 14.98 16.25
C LYS A 594 -26.70 15.72 16.00
N GLU A 595 -25.85 15.21 15.12
CA GLU A 595 -24.57 15.83 14.77
C GLU A 595 -24.77 17.12 13.97
N LYS A 596 -25.69 17.15 13.00
CA LYS A 596 -26.06 18.38 12.29
C LYS A 596 -26.56 19.47 13.24
N ALA A 597 -27.36 19.12 14.24
CA ALA A 597 -27.81 20.07 15.26
C ALA A 597 -26.66 20.65 16.10
N ARG A 598 -25.54 19.93 16.21
CA ARG A 598 -24.30 20.38 16.85
C ARG A 598 -23.36 21.13 15.89
N GLY A 599 -23.74 21.29 14.62
CA GLY A 599 -22.89 21.86 13.58
C GLY A 599 -21.79 20.92 13.06
N ARG A 600 -21.87 19.63 13.40
CA ARG A 600 -20.89 18.60 13.03
C ARG A 600 -21.34 17.84 11.80
N ARG A 601 -20.37 17.40 10.98
CA ARG A 601 -20.61 16.55 9.81
C ARG A 601 -20.31 15.08 10.11
N THR A 602 -21.04 14.20 9.42
CA THR A 602 -20.90 12.75 9.61
C THR A 602 -20.35 12.07 8.37
N LEU A 603 -19.32 11.24 8.55
CA LEU A 603 -18.80 10.31 7.55
C LEU A 603 -19.43 8.94 7.76
N ILE A 604 -20.13 8.43 6.76
CA ILE A 604 -20.76 7.12 6.81
C ILE A 604 -20.02 6.13 5.92
N TYR A 605 -19.64 5.00 6.49
CA TYR A 605 -19.07 3.88 5.78
C TYR A 605 -20.09 2.80 5.43
N THR A 606 -20.15 2.45 4.15
CA THR A 606 -20.90 1.31 3.60
C THR A 606 -20.00 0.45 2.72
N THR A 607 -20.06 -0.87 2.90
CA THR A 607 -19.18 -1.83 2.20
C THR A 607 -19.85 -2.51 1.03
N TYR A 608 -21.18 -2.65 1.05
CA TYR A 608 -21.91 -3.39 0.01
C TYR A 608 -22.07 -2.58 -1.27
N THR A 609 -21.73 -3.22 -2.39
CA THR A 609 -21.76 -2.65 -3.74
C THR A 609 -22.44 -3.61 -4.72
N GLY A 610 -22.64 -3.18 -5.97
CA GLY A 610 -23.20 -4.02 -7.03
C GLY A 610 -24.64 -4.45 -6.73
N THR A 611 -24.91 -5.76 -6.80
CA THR A 611 -26.25 -6.34 -6.55
C THR A 611 -26.76 -6.12 -5.13
N ARG A 612 -25.85 -5.84 -4.18
CA ARG A 612 -26.16 -5.48 -2.79
C ARG A 612 -25.91 -4.01 -2.46
N ASP A 613 -25.79 -3.12 -3.46
CA ASP A 613 -25.59 -1.68 -3.19
C ASP A 613 -26.65 -1.15 -2.22
N THR A 614 -26.19 -0.55 -1.12
CA THR A 614 -27.02 0.15 -0.12
C THR A 614 -26.84 1.66 -0.21
N THR A 615 -25.83 2.12 -0.94
CA THR A 615 -25.41 3.51 -1.03
C THR A 615 -26.51 4.40 -1.59
N SER A 616 -27.12 3.95 -2.69
CA SER A 616 -28.13 4.72 -3.43
C SER A 616 -29.42 4.88 -2.62
N ARG A 617 -29.88 3.81 -1.97
CA ARG A 617 -31.03 3.83 -1.07
C ARG A 617 -30.78 4.73 0.13
N PHE A 618 -29.65 4.54 0.80
CA PHE A 618 -29.39 5.24 2.04
C PHE A 618 -29.24 6.75 1.83
N ARG A 619 -28.66 7.15 0.68
CA ARG A 619 -28.65 8.54 0.24
C ARG A 619 -30.06 9.13 0.19
N LEU A 620 -31.03 8.43 -0.42
CA LEU A 620 -32.42 8.93 -0.54
C LEU A 620 -33.08 9.08 0.83
N LEU A 621 -32.89 8.13 1.75
CA LEU A 621 -33.43 8.18 3.10
C LEU A 621 -32.86 9.36 3.91
N LEU A 622 -31.55 9.59 3.80
CA LEU A 622 -30.87 10.72 4.43
C LEU A 622 -31.33 12.08 3.84
N GLU A 623 -31.43 12.18 2.51
CA GLU A 623 -31.92 13.38 1.83
C GLU A 623 -33.40 13.67 2.19
N GLY A 624 -34.25 12.64 2.21
CA GLY A 624 -35.65 12.73 2.67
C GLY A 624 -35.77 13.14 4.15
N SER A 625 -34.70 12.93 4.92
CA SER A 625 -34.61 13.34 6.32
C SER A 625 -34.13 14.78 6.53
N GLY A 626 -33.89 15.53 5.45
CA GLY A 626 -33.47 16.94 5.48
C GLY A 626 -31.94 17.13 5.55
N LEU A 627 -31.16 16.10 5.21
CA LEU A 627 -29.69 16.16 5.21
C LEU A 627 -29.17 16.37 3.79
N LYS A 628 -28.11 17.19 3.64
CA LYS A 628 -27.37 17.33 2.38
C LYS A 628 -26.31 16.23 2.31
N VAL A 629 -26.45 15.33 1.35
CA VAL A 629 -25.62 14.12 1.27
C VAL A 629 -24.79 14.13 0.00
N ALA A 630 -23.51 13.77 0.12
CA ALA A 630 -22.68 13.41 -1.02
C ALA A 630 -22.24 11.95 -0.95
N VAL A 631 -22.03 11.34 -2.11
CA VAL A 631 -21.60 9.95 -2.23
C VAL A 631 -20.28 9.87 -2.99
N LEU A 632 -19.22 9.46 -2.30
CA LEU A 632 -17.93 9.19 -2.94
C LEU A 632 -17.93 7.76 -3.50
N LYS A 633 -18.05 7.65 -4.82
CA LYS A 633 -18.03 6.38 -5.57
C LYS A 633 -16.65 6.05 -6.13
N ALA A 634 -16.40 4.77 -6.40
CA ALA A 634 -15.17 4.28 -7.01
C ALA A 634 -14.87 4.86 -8.41
N SER A 635 -15.91 5.36 -9.10
CA SER A 635 -15.78 6.06 -10.39
C SER A 635 -15.05 7.40 -10.29
N VAL A 636 -14.93 7.98 -9.08
CA VAL A 636 -14.10 9.16 -8.84
C VAL A 636 -12.65 8.70 -8.78
N ASP A 637 -11.86 9.17 -9.74
CA ASP A 637 -10.43 8.88 -9.83
C ASP A 637 -9.72 9.20 -8.52
N THR A 638 -8.84 8.31 -8.07
CA THR A 638 -8.17 8.41 -6.77
C THR A 638 -7.40 9.72 -6.60
N SER A 639 -6.80 10.26 -7.66
CA SER A 639 -6.06 11.54 -7.61
C SER A 639 -6.96 12.77 -7.42
N ARG A 640 -8.27 12.63 -7.66
CA ARG A 640 -9.26 13.71 -7.55
C ARG A 640 -10.14 13.62 -6.31
N ARG A 641 -9.97 12.59 -5.47
CA ARG A 641 -10.88 12.32 -4.35
C ARG A 641 -10.82 13.42 -3.29
N GLU A 642 -9.62 13.85 -2.90
CA GLU A 642 -9.43 14.90 -1.91
C GLU A 642 -10.17 16.18 -2.31
N ASP A 643 -9.94 16.64 -3.55
CA ASP A 643 -10.55 17.86 -4.05
C ASP A 643 -12.05 17.72 -4.23
N TRP A 644 -12.51 16.57 -4.71
CA TRP A 644 -13.93 16.31 -4.85
C TRP A 644 -14.63 16.37 -3.48
N ILE A 645 -14.01 15.86 -2.43
CA ILE A 645 -14.53 15.94 -1.06
C ILE A 645 -14.58 17.39 -0.59
N LEU A 646 -13.49 18.16 -0.76
CA LEU A 646 -13.45 19.59 -0.41
C LEU A 646 -14.53 20.38 -1.16
N GLU A 647 -14.74 20.10 -2.46
CA GLU A 647 -15.83 20.70 -3.23
C GLU A 647 -17.22 20.39 -2.67
N GLN A 648 -17.43 19.19 -2.10
CA GLN A 648 -18.69 18.88 -1.45
C GLN A 648 -18.82 19.58 -0.10
N VAL A 649 -17.74 19.65 0.68
CA VAL A 649 -17.71 20.39 1.95
C VAL A 649 -18.05 21.86 1.73
N ASP A 650 -17.49 22.49 0.70
CA ASP A 650 -17.78 23.87 0.29
C ASP A 650 -19.25 24.08 -0.13
N ARG A 651 -19.91 23.03 -0.64
CA ARG A 651 -21.36 23.04 -0.93
C ARG A 651 -22.22 22.89 0.32
N GLY A 652 -21.59 22.72 1.48
CA GLY A 652 -22.24 22.60 2.78
C GLY A 652 -22.96 21.27 2.95
N ILE A 653 -22.33 20.15 2.55
CA ILE A 653 -22.86 18.82 2.87
C ILE A 653 -22.84 18.56 4.38
N ASP A 654 -23.85 17.85 4.86
CA ASP A 654 -23.97 17.38 6.23
C ASP A 654 -23.35 15.98 6.38
N VAL A 655 -23.48 15.15 5.33
CA VAL A 655 -23.11 13.74 5.34
C VAL A 655 -22.31 13.37 4.10
N LEU A 656 -21.18 12.68 4.31
CA LEU A 656 -20.43 12.01 3.25
C LEU A 656 -20.59 10.50 3.37
N LEU A 657 -21.11 9.86 2.33
CA LEU A 657 -21.29 8.41 2.25
C LEU A 657 -20.19 7.81 1.35
N THR A 658 -19.46 6.82 1.84
CA THR A 658 -18.40 6.18 1.05
C THR A 658 -18.09 4.76 1.48
N ASN A 659 -17.33 4.04 0.65
CA ASN A 659 -16.77 2.75 1.03
C ASN A 659 -15.41 2.97 1.70
N PRO A 660 -15.12 2.35 2.86
CA PRO A 660 -13.86 2.54 3.59
C PRO A 660 -12.63 2.21 2.74
N GLU A 661 -12.73 1.29 1.78
CA GLU A 661 -11.66 0.96 0.82
C GLU A 661 -11.27 2.15 -0.08
N LEU A 662 -12.15 3.13 -0.27
CA LEU A 662 -11.87 4.32 -1.10
C LEU A 662 -11.05 5.37 -0.36
N VAL A 663 -11.04 5.32 0.97
CA VAL A 663 -10.36 6.29 1.84
C VAL A 663 -9.30 5.67 2.74
N LYS A 664 -9.03 4.37 2.59
CA LYS A 664 -8.03 3.63 3.37
C LYS A 664 -6.60 4.15 3.22
N THR A 665 -6.30 4.94 2.19
CA THR A 665 -4.96 5.47 1.91
C THR A 665 -5.02 6.97 1.64
N GLY A 666 -4.10 7.70 2.28
CA GLY A 666 -3.69 9.04 1.87
C GLY A 666 -4.66 10.24 2.05
N LEU A 667 -5.95 10.01 2.27
CA LEU A 667 -6.93 11.08 2.50
C LEU A 667 -7.02 11.45 3.98
N ASP A 668 -7.05 12.75 4.26
CA ASP A 668 -7.34 13.32 5.59
C ASP A 668 -8.77 13.87 5.56
N LEU A 669 -9.62 13.44 6.51
CA LEU A 669 -11.06 13.75 6.53
C LEU A 669 -11.43 14.59 7.75
N LEU A 670 -10.62 15.60 8.04
CA LEU A 670 -10.73 16.45 9.24
C LEU A 670 -12.12 17.09 9.40
N GLU A 671 -12.78 17.43 8.29
CA GLU A 671 -14.11 18.06 8.23
C GLU A 671 -15.27 17.14 8.71
N PHE A 672 -15.00 15.86 8.97
CA PHE A 672 -15.98 14.86 9.40
C PHE A 672 -15.58 14.26 10.75
N PRO A 673 -15.81 14.96 11.87
CA PRO A 673 -15.39 14.52 13.20
C PRO A 673 -16.22 13.32 13.71
N THR A 674 -17.38 13.03 13.12
CA THR A 674 -18.19 11.87 13.49
C THR A 674 -18.19 10.83 12.38
N ILE A 675 -17.84 9.59 12.72
CA ILE A 675 -17.76 8.46 11.79
C ILE A 675 -18.80 7.42 12.17
N ALA A 676 -19.59 6.95 11.22
CA ALA A 676 -20.57 5.89 11.40
C ALA A 676 -20.30 4.72 10.46
N PHE A 677 -19.98 3.55 11.02
CA PHE A 677 -19.89 2.31 10.27
C PHE A 677 -21.25 1.64 10.24
N MET A 678 -21.94 1.71 9.09
CA MET A 678 -23.13 0.88 8.84
C MET A 678 -22.74 -0.59 8.80
N GLN A 679 -21.61 -0.86 8.14
CA GLN A 679 -21.02 -2.18 7.97
C GLN A 679 -19.50 -2.06 8.14
N THR A 680 -18.89 -2.98 8.88
CA THR A 680 -17.45 -3.01 9.14
C THR A 680 -16.65 -3.88 8.18
N GLY A 681 -17.32 -4.83 7.50
CA GLY A 681 -16.64 -5.87 6.72
C GLY A 681 -15.85 -6.83 7.61
N TYR A 682 -14.84 -7.51 7.05
CA TYR A 682 -14.00 -8.49 7.77
C TYR A 682 -12.53 -8.08 7.87
N ASN A 683 -12.14 -6.98 7.21
CA ASN A 683 -10.74 -6.56 7.16
C ASN A 683 -10.45 -5.56 8.29
N VAL A 684 -9.83 -6.06 9.35
CA VAL A 684 -9.39 -5.27 10.52
C VAL A 684 -8.50 -4.09 10.10
N TYR A 685 -7.59 -4.29 9.13
CA TYR A 685 -6.70 -3.24 8.68
C TYR A 685 -7.46 -2.09 8.01
N THR A 686 -8.40 -2.40 7.11
CA THR A 686 -9.24 -1.39 6.47
C THR A 686 -10.06 -0.62 7.53
N LEU A 687 -10.61 -1.32 8.53
CA LEU A 687 -11.39 -0.71 9.59
C LEU A 687 -10.54 0.27 10.43
N LEU A 688 -9.39 -0.16 10.94
CA LEU A 688 -8.49 0.69 11.73
C LEU A 688 -7.99 1.90 10.93
N GLN A 689 -7.68 1.66 9.65
CA GLN A 689 -7.24 2.72 8.74
C GLN A 689 -8.33 3.76 8.49
N ALA A 690 -9.58 3.34 8.34
CA ALA A 690 -10.73 4.19 8.09
C ALA A 690 -11.17 4.95 9.35
N ALA A 691 -11.23 4.29 10.51
CA ALA A 691 -11.63 4.88 11.78
C ALA A 691 -10.71 6.02 12.25
N ARG A 692 -9.43 6.00 11.84
CA ARG A 692 -8.43 7.05 12.15
C ARG A 692 -8.25 8.09 11.03
N ARG A 693 -9.18 8.20 10.07
CA ARG A 693 -9.07 9.19 8.96
C ARG A 693 -9.43 10.61 9.37
N SER A 694 -10.32 10.76 10.35
CA SER A 694 -10.71 12.06 10.89
C SER A 694 -9.88 12.45 12.13
N TRP A 695 -9.21 11.49 12.77
CA TRP A 695 -8.35 11.71 13.93
C TRP A 695 -6.88 11.82 13.51
N ARG A 696 -6.47 13.05 13.14
CA ARG A 696 -5.17 13.40 12.57
C ARG A 696 -4.72 14.76 13.11
N ILE A 697 -3.42 15.04 13.05
CA ILE A 697 -2.86 16.36 13.41
C ILE A 697 -3.59 17.43 12.59
N GLY A 698 -4.10 18.46 13.28
CA GLY A 698 -4.94 19.51 12.68
C GLY A 698 -6.44 19.34 12.97
N GLN A 699 -6.87 18.19 13.51
CA GLN A 699 -8.22 18.01 14.02
C GLN A 699 -8.43 18.89 15.26
N LYS A 700 -9.55 19.62 15.30
CA LYS A 700 -9.90 20.53 16.39
C LYS A 700 -11.07 20.04 17.23
N GLU A 701 -11.86 19.11 16.69
CA GLU A 701 -13.06 18.58 17.34
C GLU A 701 -12.83 17.14 17.83
N ALA A 702 -13.47 16.77 18.93
CA ALA A 702 -13.45 15.39 19.43
C ALA A 702 -14.02 14.43 18.38
N VAL A 703 -13.27 13.38 18.07
CA VAL A 703 -13.65 12.41 17.03
C VAL A 703 -14.41 11.26 17.67
N GLU A 704 -15.61 10.98 17.15
CA GLU A 704 -16.50 9.93 17.64
C GLU A 704 -16.72 8.91 16.53
N VAL A 705 -16.45 7.63 16.81
CA VAL A 705 -16.62 6.52 15.86
C VAL A 705 -17.70 5.58 16.38
N HIS A 706 -18.75 5.37 15.58
CA HIS A 706 -19.89 4.54 15.94
C HIS A 706 -19.93 3.29 15.06
N PHE A 707 -19.91 2.11 15.68
CA PHE A 707 -20.03 0.82 15.00
C PHE A 707 -21.44 0.26 15.21
N PHE A 708 -22.24 0.21 14.15
CA PHE A 708 -23.64 -0.23 14.23
C PHE A 708 -23.78 -1.72 13.90
N GLY A 709 -24.42 -2.48 14.79
CA GLY A 709 -24.72 -3.90 14.56
C GLY A 709 -26.07 -4.31 15.12
N TYR A 710 -26.79 -5.19 14.42
CA TYR A 710 -28.05 -5.72 14.93
C TYR A 710 -27.83 -6.71 16.08
N ALA A 711 -28.54 -6.50 17.20
CA ALA A 711 -28.49 -7.32 18.39
C ALA A 711 -28.75 -8.81 18.08
N GLY A 712 -28.00 -9.72 18.71
CA GLY A 712 -28.21 -11.16 18.55
C GLY A 712 -27.98 -11.72 17.13
N THR A 713 -27.32 -10.98 16.24
CA THR A 713 -27.02 -11.43 14.87
C THR A 713 -25.56 -11.75 14.66
N ALA A 714 -25.23 -12.35 13.50
CA ALA A 714 -23.86 -12.57 13.07
C ALA A 714 -23.02 -11.27 13.02
N GLN A 715 -23.65 -10.10 12.91
CA GLN A 715 -22.96 -8.81 12.90
C GLN A 715 -22.28 -8.50 14.24
N THR A 716 -22.99 -8.66 15.36
CA THR A 716 -22.45 -8.47 16.72
C THR A 716 -21.28 -9.43 17.00
N THR A 717 -21.43 -10.70 16.61
CA THR A 717 -20.39 -11.73 16.76
C THR A 717 -19.16 -11.40 15.93
N CYS A 718 -19.34 -10.95 14.68
CA CYS A 718 -18.25 -10.51 13.80
C CYS A 718 -17.50 -9.32 14.41
N LEU A 719 -18.21 -8.31 14.89
CA LEU A 719 -17.61 -7.14 15.53
C LEU A 719 -16.81 -7.51 16.79
N SER A 720 -17.35 -8.39 17.62
CA SER A 720 -16.66 -8.88 18.83
C SER A 720 -15.37 -9.61 18.48
N LEU A 721 -15.38 -10.46 17.43
CA LEU A 721 -14.19 -11.13 16.92
C LEU A 721 -13.16 -10.15 16.35
N MET A 722 -13.62 -9.12 15.63
CA MET A 722 -12.74 -8.06 15.12
C MET A 722 -12.08 -7.28 16.25
N ALA A 723 -12.84 -6.91 17.30
CA ALA A 723 -12.31 -6.22 18.47
C ALA A 723 -11.24 -7.05 19.19
N GLN A 724 -11.48 -8.35 19.38
CA GLN A 724 -10.47 -9.27 19.93
C GLN A 724 -9.20 -9.31 19.07
N LYS A 725 -9.33 -9.41 17.75
CA LYS A 725 -8.16 -9.38 16.84
C LYS A 725 -7.44 -8.03 16.83
N ILE A 726 -8.15 -6.91 16.94
CA ILE A 726 -7.57 -5.57 17.03
C ILE A 726 -6.73 -5.44 18.30
N ALA A 727 -7.25 -5.89 19.45
CA ALA A 727 -6.52 -5.84 20.71
C ALA A 727 -5.19 -6.61 20.63
N VAL A 728 -5.21 -7.82 20.03
CA VAL A 728 -4.00 -8.63 19.80
C VAL A 728 -3.05 -7.99 18.78
N ALA A 729 -3.57 -7.35 17.73
CA ALA A 729 -2.75 -6.67 16.74
C ALA A 729 -2.09 -5.39 17.30
N GLN A 730 -2.80 -4.65 18.16
CA GLN A 730 -2.30 -3.43 18.78
C GLN A 730 -1.25 -3.72 19.85
N SER A 731 -1.41 -4.80 20.63
CA SER A 731 -0.38 -5.22 21.58
C SER A 731 0.93 -5.51 20.82
N THR A 732 0.87 -6.34 19.79
CA THR A 732 2.06 -6.74 18.99
C THR A 732 2.71 -5.61 18.17
N SER A 733 2.02 -4.49 17.93
CA SER A 733 2.51 -3.39 17.06
C SER A 733 3.39 -2.34 17.76
N GLY A 734 3.87 -2.61 18.98
CA GLY A 734 4.90 -1.78 19.59
C GLY A 734 5.08 -1.90 21.10
N ASP A 735 4.25 -2.67 21.80
CA ASP A 735 4.59 -3.14 23.13
C ASP A 735 4.95 -4.63 22.96
N MET A 736 6.20 -5.05 23.18
CA MET A 736 6.46 -6.51 23.16
C MET A 736 5.48 -7.13 24.18
N PRO A 737 4.62 -8.09 23.79
CA PRO A 737 3.75 -8.72 24.78
C PRO A 737 4.65 -9.28 25.87
N GLU A 738 4.33 -8.99 27.14
CA GLU A 738 5.14 -9.39 28.29
C GLU A 738 5.42 -10.90 28.32
N THR A 739 4.59 -11.67 27.60
CA THR A 739 4.87 -13.06 27.26
C THR A 739 4.89 -13.23 25.74
N GLY A 740 5.97 -13.80 25.19
CA GLY A 740 6.06 -14.18 23.77
C GLY A 740 5.06 -15.26 23.33
N LEU A 741 4.16 -15.69 24.24
CA LEU A 741 3.10 -16.67 24.04
C LEU A 741 1.80 -16.06 23.51
N ASP A 742 1.55 -14.76 23.65
CA ASP A 742 0.33 -14.14 23.09
C ASP A 742 0.32 -14.12 21.55
N ALA A 743 1.50 -14.15 20.92
CA ALA A 743 1.62 -14.36 19.48
C ALA A 743 1.23 -15.78 19.03
N LEU A 744 1.29 -16.77 19.94
CA LEU A 744 0.89 -18.17 19.68
C LEU A 744 -0.63 -18.37 19.76
N ASN A 745 -1.37 -17.43 20.35
CA ASN A 745 -2.84 -17.48 20.44
C ASN A 745 -3.56 -16.93 19.21
N GLN A 746 -2.83 -16.54 18.16
CA GLN A 746 -3.44 -16.34 16.85
C GLN A 746 -3.71 -17.71 16.24
N ASP A 747 -4.87 -18.30 16.58
CA ASP A 747 -5.48 -19.28 15.71
C ASP A 747 -5.54 -18.64 14.31
N GLY A 748 -4.71 -19.15 13.40
CA GLY A 748 -4.52 -18.63 12.04
C GLY A 748 -5.75 -18.76 11.14
N ASP A 749 -6.92 -18.97 11.73
CA ASP A 749 -8.20 -19.05 11.06
C ASP A 749 -8.67 -17.64 10.70
N SER A 750 -9.21 -17.50 9.48
CA SER A 750 -9.82 -16.24 9.04
C SER A 750 -10.98 -15.88 9.98
N ILE A 751 -11.33 -14.59 10.07
CA ILE A 751 -12.51 -14.17 10.86
C ILE A 751 -13.77 -14.94 10.42
N GLU A 752 -13.84 -15.28 9.14
CA GLU A 752 -14.92 -16.07 8.55
C GLU A 752 -14.99 -17.48 9.15
N VAL A 753 -13.86 -18.18 9.26
CA VAL A 753 -13.81 -19.55 9.81
C VAL A 753 -14.18 -19.56 11.29
N GLU A 754 -13.65 -18.60 12.06
CA GLU A 754 -13.97 -18.50 13.50
C GLU A 754 -15.43 -18.10 13.73
N LEU A 755 -15.96 -17.18 12.92
CA LEU A 755 -17.37 -16.81 12.95
C LEU A 755 -18.27 -18.01 12.63
N ALA A 756 -17.92 -18.79 11.61
CA ALA A 756 -18.65 -20.00 11.27
C ALA A 756 -18.60 -21.05 12.38
N ARG A 757 -17.45 -21.22 13.04
CA ARG A 757 -17.32 -22.13 14.19
C ARG A 757 -18.25 -21.71 15.32
N ARG A 758 -18.33 -20.42 15.64
CA ARG A 758 -19.26 -19.90 16.67
C ARG A 758 -20.74 -20.00 16.28
N LEU A 759 -21.06 -19.93 14.98
CA LEU A 759 -22.44 -20.10 14.51
C LEU A 759 -22.90 -21.56 14.55
N VAL A 760 -21.97 -22.51 14.38
CA VAL A 760 -22.27 -23.95 14.34
C VAL A 760 -22.14 -24.63 15.71
N ALA A 761 -21.38 -24.02 16.63
CA ALA A 761 -21.31 -24.39 18.05
C ALA A 761 -22.68 -24.22 18.72
#